data_AF-A0A971QG68-F1
#
_entry.id   AF-A0A971QG68-F1
#
_cell.length_a   1.000
_cell.length_b   1.000
_cell.length_c   1.000
_cell.angle_alpha   90.00
_cell.angle_beta   90.00
_cell.angle_gamma   90.00
#
_symmetry.space_group_name_H-M   'P 1'
#
loop_
_entity.id
_entity.type
_entity.pdbx_description
1 polymer ?
#
loop_
_entity_poly.entity_id
_entity_poly.type
_entity_poly.pdbx_seq_one_letter_code
_entity_poly.pdbx_strand_id
1 'polypeptide(L)'
;MAVKDVSNPSAASRRLFFGTNVAVMVLLAVFLLVAVNLLAHHSGTRADLSGGLAGHRISDRTKKVLDQAGDDLSITTVYASDAPGTARKEFFPKVQDLCTEIREHKRSATVQHIRSSNDQAELRDRIQKKFGTAAAQYDEVITQAQAVWGELAELLRPQREMIAGLLNSDAWLSGFSTLANIAAVLQKDLKNIEDTRRDVDDLVRGEGLPRYQEANTKIRDANNELKRHLEQAQNWLKEMDKLVKALGDPSNEFAQTTRQRNADLAERLAELRKIAGEPTDPSIPEDPKPTLQEFAKAALQLADWLNEEARRVDTFVASYPAIRQYPKWQVQRGIFVMDLPMLLTSTAEDLSTSGRELRRILQEPNIPLDQLQNVVRQLRGIGVSVGENLKQWSDTLTAILDEAARVDDASKDFLARGGEGEIYSKPLTRLNEIATKISELPELKLDEIATRLRDDNIIVVERGDQVKVITFDETWPLADPMGGMRGSEDGATPRVFDGDTAVSNALLAMIADKPVAKVVLVTFEEQVPPQMRQMQRPMTGPMPLESIRFLREKLEAMQFKVEEWNLAEEGAKDRLPTTEEGVPIIHIFLPPPPPPPPFMRSGEQKTFTPQDAEIARRVLGEKGRGLFLALWMQQPMQFGPPIEYGWGPILRDDWGVDVDTQRRVIRGVVDRREPGRYGINVVQWWYMQLNSFTEHAIGYPLRARRMLIKDACPINIAEQVPEHVKLQPVLEAPKGATDLWAEQDIERIFMALQTGARDGSFTRSEQAVAPPFPVILSGENSDKNSKIVVMGNALSVRDDYLQQRVVRFGEKATRLMTDPPPTENVDLFVNALYWLADRPDLIAAGPAEVPIVGPIEPGSRSFLWFMNFAWTAAVVGAGVIMWFVRRK
;
A
#
# COMPACT_ATOMS: atom_id res chain seq x y z
N MET A 1 25.72 36.67 -98.44
CA MET A 1 25.00 35.94 -97.38
C MET A 1 25.13 34.45 -97.67
N ALA A 2 25.92 33.72 -96.91
CA ALA A 2 26.09 32.28 -97.02
C ALA A 2 25.89 31.67 -95.63
N VAL A 3 24.81 30.91 -95.45
CA VAL A 3 24.46 30.23 -94.20
C VAL A 3 25.31 28.95 -94.13
N LYS A 4 26.11 28.82 -93.07
CA LYS A 4 26.93 27.63 -92.79
C LYS A 4 26.01 26.46 -92.41
N ASP A 5 26.08 25.41 -93.22
CA ASP A 5 25.41 24.13 -92.99
C ASP A 5 26.10 23.40 -91.83
N VAL A 6 25.40 23.30 -90.69
CA VAL A 6 25.90 22.57 -89.51
C VAL A 6 25.50 21.11 -89.68
N SER A 7 26.48 20.26 -89.95
CA SER A 7 26.31 18.81 -90.08
C SER A 7 25.65 18.22 -88.82
N ASN A 8 24.41 17.74 -88.99
CA ASN A 8 23.67 17.05 -87.95
C ASN A 8 24.42 15.76 -87.52
N PRO A 9 24.74 15.57 -86.23
CA PRO A 9 25.46 14.38 -85.77
C PRO A 9 24.65 13.12 -86.03
N SER A 10 25.33 12.06 -86.48
CA SER A 10 24.73 10.79 -86.85
C SER A 10 23.96 10.16 -85.68
N ALA A 11 22.90 9.42 -85.99
CA ALA A 11 22.07 8.75 -84.99
C ALA A 11 22.86 7.82 -84.05
N ALA A 12 24.01 7.30 -84.50
CA ALA A 12 24.93 6.51 -83.69
C ALA A 12 25.65 7.36 -82.61
N SER A 13 26.14 8.56 -82.99
CA SER A 13 26.77 9.50 -82.05
C SER A 13 25.82 9.96 -80.95
N ARG A 14 24.55 10.22 -81.28
CA ARG A 14 23.54 10.59 -80.28
C ARG A 14 23.19 9.44 -79.34
N ARG A 15 23.09 8.20 -79.83
CA ARG A 15 22.83 7.01 -79.00
C ARG A 15 23.99 6.74 -78.03
N LEU A 16 25.23 6.91 -78.49
CA LEU A 16 26.42 6.78 -77.64
C LEU A 16 26.46 7.88 -76.58
N PHE A 17 26.15 9.13 -76.95
CA PHE A 17 26.10 10.25 -76.01
C PHE A 17 25.04 10.05 -74.92
N PHE A 18 23.82 9.63 -75.28
CA PHE A 18 22.76 9.38 -74.29
C PHE A 18 22.97 8.11 -73.46
N GLY A 19 23.49 7.03 -74.05
CA GLY A 19 23.85 5.82 -73.32
C GLY A 19 24.96 6.07 -72.29
N THR A 20 25.97 6.88 -72.68
CA THR A 20 27.04 7.30 -71.77
C THR A 20 26.49 8.17 -70.65
N ASN A 21 25.59 9.12 -70.93
CA ASN A 21 24.98 9.95 -69.89
C ASN A 21 24.16 9.14 -68.88
N VAL A 22 23.39 8.13 -69.32
CA VAL A 22 22.62 7.27 -68.39
C VAL A 22 23.58 6.42 -67.55
N ALA A 23 24.60 5.81 -68.14
CA ALA A 23 25.61 5.05 -67.41
C ALA A 23 26.34 5.93 -66.39
N VAL A 24 26.71 7.16 -66.75
CA VAL A 24 27.32 8.14 -65.86
C VAL A 24 26.36 8.52 -64.72
N MET A 25 25.07 8.74 -64.98
CA MET A 25 24.10 9.05 -63.93
C MET A 25 23.88 7.89 -62.95
N VAL A 26 23.84 6.65 -63.44
CA VAL A 26 23.74 5.45 -62.59
C VAL A 26 25.01 5.30 -61.74
N LEU A 27 26.19 5.42 -62.35
CA LEU A 27 27.46 5.38 -61.63
C LEU A 27 27.56 6.52 -60.60
N LEU A 28 27.07 7.71 -60.93
CA LEU A 28 27.02 8.85 -60.01
C LEU A 28 26.06 8.58 -58.84
N ALA A 29 24.89 8.00 -59.09
CA ALA A 29 23.94 7.64 -58.02
C ALA A 29 24.50 6.56 -57.09
N VAL A 30 25.16 5.52 -57.65
CA VAL A 30 25.85 4.49 -56.85
C VAL A 30 27.01 5.11 -56.08
N PHE A 31 27.80 5.97 -56.73
CA PHE A 31 28.91 6.67 -56.08
C PHE A 31 28.41 7.57 -54.94
N LEU A 32 27.34 8.33 -55.14
CA LEU A 32 26.71 9.14 -54.09
C LEU A 32 26.20 8.29 -52.94
N LEU A 33 25.57 7.15 -53.23
CA LEU A 33 25.10 6.23 -52.20
C LEU A 33 26.27 5.63 -51.40
N VAL A 34 27.35 5.22 -52.08
CA VAL A 34 28.58 4.72 -51.45
C VAL A 34 29.26 5.83 -50.64
N ALA A 35 29.38 7.04 -51.19
CA ALA A 35 29.99 8.19 -50.52
C ALA A 35 29.19 8.62 -49.29
N VAL A 36 27.86 8.65 -49.38
CA VAL A 36 26.98 8.93 -48.23
C VAL A 36 27.14 7.83 -47.16
N ASN A 37 27.18 6.55 -47.55
CA ASN A 37 27.41 5.46 -46.59
C ASN A 37 28.81 5.51 -45.97
N LEU A 38 29.86 5.84 -46.74
CA LEU A 38 31.22 6.03 -46.24
C LEU A 38 31.31 7.23 -45.29
N LEU A 39 30.71 8.36 -45.65
CA LEU A 39 30.65 9.56 -44.81
C LEU A 39 29.83 9.30 -43.54
N ALA A 40 28.71 8.59 -43.62
CA ALA A 40 27.92 8.19 -42.47
C ALA A 40 28.70 7.22 -41.56
N HIS A 41 29.42 6.26 -42.16
CA HIS A 41 30.25 5.31 -41.42
C HIS A 41 31.43 6.00 -40.73
N HIS A 42 32.11 6.93 -41.42
CA HIS A 42 33.28 7.63 -40.88
C HIS A 42 32.91 8.73 -39.88
N SER A 43 31.82 9.46 -40.09
CA SER A 43 31.37 10.49 -39.14
C SER A 43 30.78 9.90 -37.86
N GLY A 44 30.45 8.60 -37.85
CA GLY A 44 29.73 7.98 -36.75
C GLY A 44 28.32 8.55 -36.55
N THR A 45 27.86 9.44 -37.44
CA THR A 45 26.56 10.09 -37.35
C THR A 45 25.53 9.16 -37.96
N ARG A 46 24.86 8.39 -37.10
CA ARG A 46 23.72 7.56 -37.50
C ARG A 46 22.48 8.45 -37.60
N ALA A 47 22.12 8.85 -38.82
CA ALA A 47 20.78 9.38 -39.07
C ALA A 47 19.81 8.20 -39.09
N ASP A 48 18.97 8.08 -38.06
CA ASP A 48 17.89 7.10 -38.06
C ASP A 48 16.84 7.50 -39.08
N LEU A 49 16.95 6.90 -40.27
CA LEU A 49 15.98 7.06 -41.35
C LEU A 49 14.69 6.26 -41.11
N SER A 50 14.66 5.36 -40.11
CA SER A 50 13.45 4.63 -39.76
C SER A 50 12.44 5.50 -39.01
N GLY A 51 12.82 6.71 -38.58
CA GLY A 51 11.93 7.61 -37.86
C GLY A 51 11.44 7.04 -36.52
N GLY A 52 12.23 6.15 -35.89
CA GLY A 52 11.82 5.40 -34.71
C GLY A 52 10.85 4.25 -34.97
N LEU A 53 10.57 3.88 -36.23
CA LEU A 53 9.63 2.80 -36.55
C LEU A 53 10.18 1.39 -36.31
N ALA A 54 11.50 1.20 -36.27
CA ALA A 54 12.12 -0.12 -36.32
C ALA A 54 13.01 -0.49 -35.12
N GLY A 55 13.29 0.44 -34.20
CA GLY A 55 14.19 0.18 -33.06
C GLY A 55 13.83 0.98 -31.80
N HIS A 56 14.12 0.43 -30.63
CA HIS A 56 13.96 1.13 -29.36
C HIS A 56 15.07 2.18 -29.22
N ARG A 57 14.69 3.45 -29.13
CA ARG A 57 15.63 4.55 -28.90
C ARG A 57 15.60 4.92 -27.43
N ILE A 58 16.77 5.18 -26.84
CA ILE A 58 16.84 5.76 -25.50
C ILE A 58 16.25 7.18 -25.51
N SER A 59 15.43 7.50 -24.52
CA SER A 59 14.84 8.83 -24.39
C SER A 59 15.90 9.89 -24.13
N ASP A 60 15.57 11.16 -24.42
CA ASP A 60 16.49 12.27 -24.15
C ASP A 60 16.78 12.43 -22.65
N ARG A 61 15.85 11.98 -21.78
CA ARG A 61 16.08 11.86 -20.34
C ARG A 61 17.19 10.84 -20.06
N THR A 62 17.08 9.63 -20.60
CA THR A 62 18.08 8.57 -20.41
C THR A 62 19.46 9.03 -20.88
N LYS A 63 19.55 9.72 -22.02
CA LYS A 63 20.81 10.30 -22.51
C LYS A 63 21.46 11.24 -21.50
N LYS A 64 20.69 12.19 -20.95
CA LYS A 64 21.20 13.14 -19.94
C LYS A 64 21.64 12.45 -18.66
N VAL A 65 20.90 11.42 -18.23
CA VAL A 65 21.25 10.61 -17.06
C VAL A 65 22.54 9.81 -17.32
N LEU A 66 22.69 9.22 -18.51
CA LEU A 66 23.92 8.53 -18.92
C LEU A 66 25.14 9.46 -18.98
N ASP A 67 24.94 10.69 -19.43
CA ASP A 67 26.01 11.70 -19.46
C ASP A 67 26.52 12.04 -18.05
N GLN A 68 25.65 11.95 -17.04
CA GLN A 68 25.98 12.18 -15.63
C GLN A 68 26.50 10.93 -14.89
N ALA A 69 26.36 9.74 -15.47
CA ALA A 69 26.65 8.47 -14.81
C ALA A 69 28.15 8.24 -14.53
N GLY A 70 29.07 8.96 -15.16
CA GLY A 70 30.51 8.69 -15.08
C GLY A 70 30.96 7.60 -16.07
N ASP A 71 32.20 7.13 -15.96
CA ASP A 71 32.79 6.14 -16.88
C ASP A 71 32.82 4.71 -16.32
N ASP A 72 32.48 4.53 -15.05
CA ASP A 72 32.46 3.28 -14.31
C ASP A 72 31.09 2.58 -14.35
N LEU A 73 30.35 2.77 -15.45
CA LEU A 73 29.03 2.19 -15.65
C LEU A 73 29.12 0.78 -16.23
N SER A 74 28.54 -0.20 -15.55
CA SER A 74 28.35 -1.58 -16.05
C SER A 74 26.87 -1.94 -16.07
N ILE A 75 26.38 -2.46 -17.19
CA ILE A 75 25.02 -2.97 -17.35
C ILE A 75 25.13 -4.45 -17.73
N THR A 76 24.70 -5.32 -16.82
CA THR A 76 24.69 -6.76 -17.01
C THR A 76 23.25 -7.26 -17.11
N THR A 77 22.88 -7.85 -18.23
CA THR A 77 21.56 -8.45 -18.40
C THR A 77 21.63 -9.96 -18.17
N VAL A 78 20.74 -10.50 -17.35
CA VAL A 78 20.57 -11.94 -17.18
C VAL A 78 19.19 -12.27 -17.71
N TYR A 79 19.09 -13.06 -18.78
CA TYR A 79 17.80 -13.53 -19.31
C TYR A 79 17.93 -15.02 -19.59
N ALA A 80 17.48 -15.84 -18.65
CA ALA A 80 17.62 -17.29 -18.64
C ALA A 80 16.29 -18.05 -18.67
N SER A 81 15.15 -17.37 -18.47
CA SER A 81 13.86 -18.05 -18.41
C SER A 81 13.44 -18.62 -19.76
N ASP A 82 12.98 -19.87 -19.76
CA ASP A 82 12.29 -20.52 -20.88
C ASP A 82 10.77 -20.62 -20.63
N ALA A 83 10.27 -20.11 -19.50
CA ALA A 83 8.86 -20.21 -19.14
C ALA A 83 7.98 -19.32 -20.06
N PRO A 84 6.77 -19.77 -20.44
CA PRO A 84 5.82 -18.95 -21.20
C PRO A 84 5.56 -17.60 -20.53
N GLY A 85 5.49 -16.52 -21.32
CA GLY A 85 5.27 -15.16 -20.80
C GLY A 85 6.50 -14.48 -20.18
N THR A 86 7.61 -15.22 -19.99
CA THR A 86 8.92 -14.67 -19.62
C THR A 86 10.05 -15.22 -20.50
N ALA A 87 9.71 -15.92 -21.58
CA ALA A 87 10.66 -16.64 -22.40
C ALA A 87 11.70 -15.70 -23.02
N ARG A 88 12.97 -16.00 -22.77
CA ARG A 88 14.11 -15.25 -23.26
C ARG A 88 14.02 -14.91 -24.75
N LYS A 89 13.62 -15.87 -25.60
CA LYS A 89 13.55 -15.68 -27.06
C LYS A 89 12.61 -14.54 -27.48
N GLU A 90 11.59 -14.27 -26.68
CA GLU A 90 10.60 -13.21 -26.94
C GLU A 90 11.06 -11.86 -26.40
N PHE A 91 11.56 -11.83 -25.17
CA PHE A 91 11.82 -10.57 -24.46
C PHE A 91 13.27 -10.07 -24.63
N PHE A 92 14.27 -10.94 -24.60
CA PHE A 92 15.68 -10.53 -24.60
C PHE A 92 16.10 -9.64 -25.80
N PRO A 93 15.61 -9.85 -27.05
CA PRO A 93 16.04 -9.02 -28.19
C PRO A 93 15.82 -7.51 -27.96
N LYS A 94 14.69 -7.09 -27.39
CA LYS A 94 14.42 -5.65 -27.14
C LYS A 94 15.35 -5.06 -26.08
N VAL A 95 15.70 -5.85 -25.07
CA VAL A 95 16.67 -5.45 -24.04
C VAL A 95 18.08 -5.34 -24.63
N GLN A 96 18.44 -6.27 -25.52
CA GLN A 96 19.72 -6.23 -26.23
C GLN A 96 19.84 -4.98 -27.11
N ASP A 97 18.77 -4.61 -27.82
CA ASP A 97 18.71 -3.39 -28.62
C ASP A 97 18.88 -2.15 -27.73
N LEU A 98 18.16 -2.07 -26.61
CA LEU A 98 18.32 -0.99 -25.63
C LEU A 98 19.76 -0.88 -25.10
N CYS A 99 20.37 -1.99 -24.69
CA CYS A 99 21.75 -1.98 -24.18
C CYS A 99 22.76 -1.60 -25.26
N THR A 100 22.48 -1.95 -26.53
CA THR A 100 23.31 -1.54 -27.67
C THR A 100 23.24 -0.02 -27.86
N GLU A 101 22.05 0.57 -27.82
CA GLU A 101 21.86 2.02 -27.90
C GLU A 101 22.52 2.76 -26.73
N ILE A 102 22.42 2.22 -25.50
CA ILE A 102 23.12 2.79 -24.34
C ILE A 102 24.64 2.81 -24.55
N ARG A 103 25.22 1.70 -25.02
CA ARG A 103 26.66 1.60 -25.31
C ARG A 103 27.08 2.49 -26.48
N GLU A 104 26.21 2.66 -27.49
CA GLU A 104 26.47 3.55 -28.62
C GLU A 104 26.52 5.02 -28.16
N HIS A 105 25.59 5.45 -27.29
CA HIS A 105 25.58 6.79 -26.69
C HIS A 105 26.73 6.99 -25.70
N LYS A 106 26.93 6.05 -24.77
CA LYS A 106 27.96 6.09 -23.73
C LYS A 106 28.96 4.95 -23.93
N ARG A 107 29.97 5.17 -24.78
CA ARG A 107 30.97 4.15 -25.16
C ARG A 107 31.80 3.60 -24.00
N SER A 108 31.91 4.33 -22.88
CA SER A 108 32.56 3.85 -21.66
C SER A 108 31.71 2.85 -20.87
N ALA A 109 30.40 2.77 -21.13
CA ALA A 109 29.53 1.81 -20.47
C ALA A 109 29.88 0.36 -20.90
N THR A 110 30.14 -0.49 -19.93
CA THR A 110 30.37 -1.92 -20.15
C THR A 110 29.03 -2.64 -20.19
N VAL A 111 28.74 -3.33 -21.30
CA VAL A 111 27.51 -4.12 -21.44
C VAL A 111 27.85 -5.60 -21.52
N GLN A 112 27.27 -6.41 -20.63
CA GLN A 112 27.44 -7.86 -20.58
C GLN A 112 26.08 -8.57 -20.64
N HIS A 113 26.02 -9.68 -21.38
CA HIS A 113 24.81 -10.49 -21.49
C HIS A 113 25.10 -11.90 -20.99
N ILE A 114 24.65 -12.22 -19.78
CA ILE A 114 24.88 -13.49 -19.12
C ILE A 114 23.89 -14.55 -19.58
N ARG A 115 24.39 -15.77 -19.82
CA ARG A 115 23.60 -16.91 -20.33
C ARG A 115 23.80 -18.19 -19.54
N SER A 116 24.92 -18.34 -18.82
CA SER A 116 25.25 -19.56 -18.08
C SER A 116 25.13 -19.34 -16.57
N SER A 117 24.92 -20.44 -15.83
CA SER A 117 24.91 -20.44 -14.36
C SER A 117 26.27 -20.05 -13.77
N ASN A 118 27.37 -20.37 -14.46
CA ASN A 118 28.72 -19.98 -14.03
C ASN A 118 28.90 -18.46 -14.09
N ASP A 119 28.48 -17.82 -15.19
CA ASP A 119 28.54 -16.36 -15.31
C ASP A 119 27.64 -15.68 -14.26
N GLN A 120 26.48 -16.26 -13.94
CA GLN A 120 25.62 -15.77 -12.86
C GLN A 120 26.32 -15.87 -11.49
N ALA A 121 27.06 -16.95 -11.23
CA ALA A 121 27.85 -17.10 -10.01
C ALA A 121 28.98 -16.05 -9.94
N GLU A 122 29.65 -15.77 -11.06
CA GLU A 122 30.65 -14.69 -11.14
C GLU A 122 30.04 -13.30 -10.91
N LEU A 123 28.85 -13.04 -11.45
CA LEU A 123 28.10 -11.80 -11.19
C LEU A 123 27.76 -11.68 -9.69
N ARG A 124 27.31 -12.76 -9.05
CA ARG A 124 27.01 -12.77 -7.61
C ARG A 124 28.25 -12.50 -6.77
N ASP A 125 29.37 -13.17 -7.06
CA ASP A 125 30.65 -12.94 -6.36
C ASP A 125 31.13 -11.49 -6.56
N ARG A 126 31.01 -10.95 -7.78
CA ARG A 126 31.35 -9.55 -8.08
C ARG A 126 30.49 -8.57 -7.28
N ILE A 127 29.19 -8.80 -7.20
CA ILE A 127 28.27 -7.96 -6.41
C ILE A 127 28.58 -8.09 -4.92
N GLN A 128 28.75 -9.32 -4.40
CA GLN A 128 29.06 -9.56 -2.99
C GLN A 128 30.33 -8.84 -2.54
N LYS A 129 31.37 -8.83 -3.37
CA LYS A 129 32.62 -8.10 -3.10
C LYS A 129 32.42 -6.59 -2.89
N LYS A 130 31.44 -5.97 -3.54
CA LYS A 130 31.12 -4.53 -3.37
C LYS A 130 30.51 -4.22 -2.00
N PHE A 131 29.92 -5.20 -1.31
CA PHE A 131 29.29 -5.02 0.01
C PHE A 131 30.15 -5.55 1.18
N GLY A 132 31.40 -5.93 0.94
CA GLY A 132 32.21 -6.73 1.87
C GLY A 132 32.36 -6.16 3.29
N THR A 133 32.43 -4.84 3.47
CA THR A 133 32.56 -4.22 4.79
C THR A 133 31.27 -4.30 5.62
N ALA A 134 30.12 -4.04 4.99
CA ALA A 134 28.83 -4.11 5.65
C ALA A 134 28.41 -5.57 5.91
N ALA A 135 28.65 -6.47 4.95
CA ALA A 135 28.43 -7.91 5.12
C ALA A 135 29.21 -8.49 6.31
N ALA A 136 30.44 -8.03 6.54
CA ALA A 136 31.27 -8.49 7.67
C ALA A 136 30.68 -8.10 9.04
N GLN A 137 30.07 -6.91 9.17
CA GLN A 137 29.41 -6.51 10.44
C GLN A 137 28.19 -7.39 10.74
N TYR A 138 27.42 -7.73 9.71
CA TYR A 138 26.29 -8.64 9.87
C TYR A 138 26.73 -10.06 10.26
N ASP A 139 27.75 -10.60 9.59
CA ASP A 139 28.31 -11.92 9.92
C ASP A 139 28.84 -11.97 11.37
N GLU A 140 29.44 -10.88 11.85
CA GLU A 140 29.89 -10.75 13.24
C GLU A 140 28.70 -10.85 14.22
N VAL A 141 27.62 -10.09 13.99
CA VAL A 141 26.42 -10.12 14.85
C VAL A 141 25.75 -11.49 14.82
N ILE A 142 25.68 -12.14 13.67
CA ILE A 142 25.13 -13.48 13.52
C ILE A 142 25.96 -14.50 14.31
N THR A 143 27.29 -14.43 14.18
CA THR A 143 28.20 -15.30 14.93
C THR A 143 28.05 -15.10 16.45
N GLN A 144 27.91 -13.85 16.90
CA GLN A 144 27.67 -13.54 18.30
C GLN A 144 26.31 -14.05 18.79
N ALA A 145 25.25 -13.90 17.99
CA ALA A 145 23.93 -14.43 18.32
C ALA A 145 23.94 -15.95 18.46
N GLN A 146 24.61 -16.67 17.55
CA GLN A 146 24.78 -18.12 17.63
C GLN A 146 25.56 -18.55 18.89
N ALA A 147 26.57 -17.78 19.30
CA ALA A 147 27.30 -18.03 20.54
C ALA A 147 26.41 -17.80 21.77
N VAL A 148 25.64 -16.70 21.80
CA VAL A 148 24.68 -16.40 22.87
C VAL A 148 23.62 -17.48 22.99
N TRP A 149 23.10 -18.01 21.88
CA TRP A 149 22.17 -19.14 21.91
C TRP A 149 22.76 -20.41 22.53
N GLY A 150 24.04 -20.68 22.29
CA GLY A 150 24.78 -21.73 23.00
C GLY A 150 24.80 -21.48 24.52
N GLU A 151 25.17 -20.28 24.94
CA GLU A 151 25.17 -19.89 26.37
C GLU A 151 23.78 -20.00 27.00
N LEU A 152 22.74 -19.54 26.30
CA LEU A 152 21.35 -19.56 26.78
C LEU A 152 20.83 -21.00 26.95
N ALA A 153 21.16 -21.90 26.02
CA ALA A 153 20.78 -23.30 26.14
C ALA A 153 21.37 -23.95 27.40
N GLU A 154 22.64 -23.65 27.70
CA GLU A 154 23.31 -24.13 28.92
C GLU A 154 22.76 -23.49 30.21
N LEU A 155 22.31 -22.24 30.15
CA LEU A 155 21.70 -21.56 31.31
C LEU A 155 20.27 -22.05 31.59
N LEU A 156 19.47 -22.33 30.55
CA LEU A 156 18.03 -22.64 30.68
C LEU A 156 17.76 -24.13 30.92
N ARG A 157 18.61 -25.06 30.46
CA ARG A 157 18.44 -26.50 30.71
C ARG A 157 18.35 -26.85 32.19
N PRO A 158 19.26 -26.40 33.07
CA PRO A 158 19.18 -26.69 34.51
C PRO A 158 17.91 -26.13 35.15
N GLN A 159 17.42 -24.96 34.70
CA GLN A 159 16.18 -24.39 35.23
C GLN A 159 14.97 -25.23 34.83
N ARG A 160 14.94 -25.71 33.58
CA ARG A 160 13.89 -26.63 33.11
C ARG A 160 13.91 -27.94 33.89
N GLU A 161 15.08 -28.51 34.15
CA GLU A 161 15.25 -29.73 34.93
C GLU A 161 14.80 -29.54 36.38
N MET A 162 15.11 -28.39 36.99
CA MET A 162 14.62 -28.02 38.32
C MET A 162 13.10 -27.93 38.34
N ILE A 163 12.48 -27.26 37.36
CA ILE A 163 11.01 -27.18 37.24
C ILE A 163 10.40 -28.57 37.06
N ALA A 164 10.98 -29.40 36.19
CA ALA A 164 10.52 -30.77 35.99
C ALA A 164 10.65 -31.62 37.26
N GLY A 165 11.69 -31.40 38.06
CA GLY A 165 11.85 -32.01 39.38
C GLY A 165 10.72 -31.63 40.33
N LEU A 166 10.38 -30.34 40.40
CA LEU A 166 9.26 -29.85 41.21
C LEU A 166 7.91 -30.44 40.75
N LEU A 167 7.65 -30.47 39.44
CA LEU A 167 6.42 -31.02 38.86
C LEU A 167 6.24 -32.54 39.07
N ASN A 168 7.33 -33.30 39.12
CA ASN A 168 7.31 -34.76 39.33
C ASN A 168 7.38 -35.18 40.80
N SER A 169 7.52 -34.21 41.71
CA SER A 169 7.54 -34.43 43.15
C SER A 169 6.21 -34.02 43.79
N ASP A 170 5.96 -34.44 45.03
CA ASP A 170 4.81 -33.95 45.83
C ASP A 170 5.03 -32.51 46.34
N ALA A 171 5.83 -31.70 45.63
CA ALA A 171 6.05 -30.29 45.94
C ALA A 171 4.75 -29.49 45.76
N TRP A 172 4.58 -28.44 46.56
CA TRP A 172 3.39 -27.58 46.51
C TRP A 172 3.16 -26.98 45.12
N LEU A 173 4.25 -26.63 44.43
CA LEU A 173 4.21 -26.08 43.08
C LEU A 173 3.73 -27.08 41.99
N SER A 174 3.74 -28.39 42.26
CA SER A 174 3.28 -29.41 41.30
C SER A 174 1.80 -29.23 40.91
N GLY A 175 1.00 -28.63 41.79
CA GLY A 175 -0.42 -28.35 41.54
C GLY A 175 -0.67 -27.27 40.50
N PHE A 176 0.30 -26.42 40.17
CA PHE A 176 0.09 -25.24 39.32
C PHE A 176 0.32 -25.57 37.85
N SER A 177 -0.76 -25.52 37.06
CA SER A 177 -0.69 -25.71 35.60
C SER A 177 0.20 -24.67 34.91
N THR A 178 0.32 -23.46 35.46
CA THR A 178 1.22 -22.41 34.96
C THR A 178 2.69 -22.84 35.02
N LEU A 179 3.11 -23.56 36.06
CA LEU A 179 4.49 -24.05 36.14
C LEU A 179 4.78 -25.11 35.07
N ALA A 180 3.83 -26.02 34.83
CA ALA A 180 3.91 -26.99 33.74
C ALA A 180 3.96 -26.30 32.37
N ASN A 181 3.18 -25.22 32.19
CA ASN A 181 3.23 -24.40 30.98
C ASN A 181 4.60 -23.72 30.80
N ILE A 182 5.18 -23.15 31.87
CA ILE A 182 6.53 -22.56 31.82
C ILE A 182 7.56 -23.62 31.39
N ALA A 183 7.52 -24.83 31.95
CA ALA A 183 8.41 -25.92 31.56
C ALA A 183 8.28 -26.29 30.07
N ALA A 184 7.04 -26.41 29.59
CA ALA A 184 6.73 -26.73 28.20
C ALA A 184 7.18 -25.62 27.24
N VAL A 185 6.96 -24.35 27.60
CA VAL A 185 7.40 -23.18 26.83
C VAL A 185 8.92 -23.12 26.76
N LEU A 186 9.63 -23.31 27.88
CA LEU A 186 11.11 -23.36 27.87
C LEU A 186 11.64 -24.50 27.00
N GLN A 187 11.00 -25.66 27.00
CA GLN A 187 11.37 -26.76 26.11
C GLN A 187 11.16 -26.38 24.64
N LYS A 188 10.02 -25.76 24.32
CA LYS A 188 9.73 -25.27 22.97
C LYS A 188 10.74 -24.22 22.53
N ASP A 189 11.09 -23.28 23.39
CA ASP A 189 12.03 -22.21 23.09
C ASP A 189 13.44 -22.74 22.83
N LEU A 190 13.92 -23.70 23.63
CA LEU A 190 15.20 -24.36 23.39
C LEU A 190 15.25 -25.04 22.01
N LYS A 191 14.16 -25.71 21.62
CA LYS A 191 14.05 -26.29 20.27
C LYS A 191 14.01 -25.21 19.19
N ASN A 192 13.25 -24.14 19.41
CA ASN A 192 13.14 -23.02 18.47
C ASN A 192 14.49 -22.34 18.23
N ILE A 193 15.32 -22.19 19.27
CA ILE A 193 16.70 -21.71 19.14
C ILE A 193 17.53 -22.63 18.21
N GLU A 194 17.45 -23.95 18.40
CA GLU A 194 18.18 -24.92 17.55
C GLU A 194 17.74 -24.86 16.09
N ASP A 195 16.43 -24.80 15.84
CA ASP A 195 15.86 -24.72 14.49
C ASP A 195 16.20 -23.37 13.83
N THR A 196 16.07 -22.26 14.57
CA THR A 196 16.44 -20.92 14.07
C THR A 196 17.94 -20.84 13.76
N ARG A 197 18.80 -21.51 14.55
CA ARG A 197 20.24 -21.56 14.28
C ARG A 197 20.55 -22.23 12.95
N ARG A 198 19.85 -23.31 12.59
CA ARG A 198 19.99 -23.98 11.28
C ARG A 198 19.53 -23.07 10.15
N ASP A 199 18.34 -22.48 10.31
CA ASP A 199 17.78 -21.54 9.33
C ASP A 199 18.72 -20.35 9.06
N VAL A 200 19.31 -19.77 10.11
CA VAL A 200 20.27 -18.66 9.99
C VAL A 200 21.54 -19.12 9.28
N ASP A 201 22.02 -20.34 9.54
CA ASP A 201 23.18 -20.90 8.85
C ASP A 201 22.90 -21.11 7.35
N ASP A 202 21.74 -21.65 7.01
CA ASP A 202 21.31 -21.83 5.62
C ASP A 202 21.15 -20.50 4.87
N LEU A 203 20.69 -19.44 5.56
CA LEU A 203 20.55 -18.10 4.97
C LEU A 203 21.88 -17.40 4.68
N VAL A 204 22.90 -17.65 5.50
CA VAL A 204 24.21 -16.98 5.40
C VAL A 204 25.22 -17.81 4.62
N ARG A 205 25.22 -19.13 4.82
CA ARG A 205 26.23 -20.07 4.32
C ARG A 205 25.67 -21.09 3.32
N GLY A 206 24.35 -21.10 3.07
CA GLY A 206 23.73 -21.97 2.08
C GLY A 206 24.04 -21.58 0.63
N GLU A 207 23.47 -22.33 -0.32
CA GLU A 207 23.66 -22.06 -1.75
C GLU A 207 22.99 -20.74 -2.17
N GLY A 208 23.80 -19.74 -2.55
CA GLY A 208 23.33 -18.46 -3.06
C GLY A 208 24.09 -17.27 -2.49
N LEU A 209 23.52 -16.07 -2.66
CA LEU A 209 24.01 -14.89 -1.96
C LEU A 209 23.54 -14.91 -0.49
N PRO A 210 24.40 -14.59 0.48
CA PRO A 210 24.01 -14.48 1.88
C PRO A 210 22.85 -13.49 2.09
N ARG A 211 21.85 -13.87 2.90
CA ARG A 211 20.66 -13.06 3.25
C ARG A 211 20.74 -12.60 4.72
N TYR A 212 21.61 -11.64 4.96
CA TYR A 212 22.00 -11.21 6.30
C TYR A 212 20.89 -10.50 7.07
N GLN A 213 20.06 -9.69 6.39
CA GLN A 213 18.94 -8.96 7.01
C GLN A 213 17.80 -9.91 7.38
N GLU A 214 17.48 -10.89 6.53
CA GLU A 214 16.49 -11.92 6.88
C GLU A 214 16.99 -12.80 8.04
N ALA A 215 18.27 -13.20 8.02
CA ALA A 215 18.89 -13.92 9.13
C ALA A 215 18.79 -13.13 10.44
N ASN A 216 19.09 -11.83 10.43
CA ASN A 216 18.94 -10.96 11.60
C ASN A 216 17.48 -10.77 12.02
N THR A 217 16.54 -10.73 11.08
CA THR A 217 15.11 -10.69 11.40
C THR A 217 14.69 -11.96 12.13
N LYS A 218 15.11 -13.14 11.64
CA LYS A 218 14.90 -14.41 12.35
C LYS A 218 15.54 -14.44 13.74
N ILE A 219 16.78 -13.95 13.87
CA ILE A 219 17.45 -13.85 15.17
C ILE A 219 16.66 -12.95 16.12
N ARG A 220 16.26 -11.77 15.66
CA ARG A 220 15.51 -10.78 16.43
C ARG A 220 14.16 -11.35 16.89
N ASP A 221 13.43 -12.00 15.99
CA ASP A 221 12.10 -12.53 16.30
C ASP A 221 12.18 -13.68 17.31
N ALA A 222 13.14 -14.61 17.13
CA ALA A 222 13.40 -15.68 18.09
C ALA A 222 13.85 -15.13 19.46
N ASN A 223 14.73 -14.12 19.48
CA ASN A 223 15.18 -13.49 20.72
C ASN A 223 14.05 -12.75 21.45
N ASN A 224 13.18 -12.06 20.70
CA ASN A 224 12.03 -11.36 21.26
C ASN A 224 10.99 -12.32 21.83
N GLU A 225 10.71 -13.43 21.13
CA GLU A 225 9.80 -14.47 21.63
C GLU A 225 10.33 -15.08 22.92
N LEU A 226 11.59 -15.51 22.93
CA LEU A 226 12.24 -16.06 24.12
C LEU A 226 12.27 -15.04 25.27
N LYS A 227 12.67 -13.79 25.01
CA LYS A 227 12.69 -12.72 26.01
C LYS A 227 11.31 -12.56 26.66
N ARG A 228 10.25 -12.49 25.85
CA ARG A 228 8.87 -12.36 26.32
C ARG A 228 8.47 -13.53 27.22
N HIS A 229 8.80 -14.77 26.84
CA HIS A 229 8.51 -15.95 27.67
C HIS A 229 9.28 -15.94 28.98
N LEU A 230 10.57 -15.58 28.97
CA LEU A 230 11.39 -15.47 30.17
C LEU A 230 10.87 -14.36 31.11
N GLU A 231 10.47 -13.20 30.58
CA GLU A 231 9.86 -12.12 31.36
C GLU A 231 8.51 -12.53 31.97
N GLN A 232 7.68 -13.27 31.23
CA GLN A 232 6.42 -13.80 31.74
C GLN A 232 6.65 -14.81 32.88
N ALA A 233 7.59 -15.75 32.71
CA ALA A 233 7.96 -16.70 33.74
C ALA A 233 8.52 -15.99 34.98
N GLN A 234 9.41 -15.01 34.77
CA GLN A 234 10.01 -14.18 35.82
C GLN A 234 8.96 -13.39 36.61
N ASN A 235 7.99 -12.79 35.93
CA ASN A 235 6.89 -12.05 36.58
C ASN A 235 5.98 -12.99 37.37
N TRP A 236 5.64 -14.15 36.80
CA TRP A 236 4.84 -15.16 37.51
C TRP A 236 5.53 -15.62 38.80
N LEU A 237 6.83 -15.93 38.75
CA LEU A 237 7.61 -16.31 39.94
C LEU A 237 7.59 -15.22 41.01
N LYS A 238 7.73 -13.95 40.60
CA LYS A 238 7.67 -12.80 41.52
C LYS A 238 6.31 -12.61 42.17
N GLU A 239 5.22 -12.80 41.43
CA GLU A 239 3.87 -12.71 41.98
C GLU A 239 3.56 -13.88 42.91
N MET A 240 4.00 -15.09 42.55
CA MET A 240 3.86 -16.30 43.38
C MET A 240 4.68 -16.21 44.66
N ASP A 241 5.91 -15.71 44.62
CA ASP A 241 6.74 -15.48 45.81
C ASP A 241 6.05 -14.52 46.80
N LYS A 242 5.50 -13.40 46.29
CA LYS A 242 4.71 -12.48 47.12
C LYS A 242 3.49 -13.15 47.72
N LEU A 243 2.76 -13.94 46.94
CA LEU A 243 1.58 -14.67 47.41
C LEU A 243 1.94 -15.68 48.50
N VAL A 244 2.99 -16.47 48.29
CA VAL A 244 3.47 -17.47 49.25
C VAL A 244 3.96 -16.82 50.54
N LYS A 245 4.67 -15.69 50.46
CA LYS A 245 5.06 -14.91 51.66
C LYS A 245 3.85 -14.37 52.41
N ALA A 246 2.80 -13.94 51.71
CA ALA A 246 1.59 -13.42 52.33
C ALA A 246 0.73 -14.52 52.96
N LEU A 247 0.46 -15.62 52.24
CA LEU A 247 -0.41 -16.70 52.71
C LEU A 247 0.29 -17.70 53.63
N GLY A 248 1.61 -17.87 53.47
CA GLY A 248 2.42 -18.80 54.25
C GLY A 248 2.69 -18.35 55.67
N ASP A 249 2.44 -17.07 55.98
CA ASP A 249 2.49 -16.54 57.34
C ASP A 249 1.12 -16.65 58.02
N PRO A 250 0.94 -17.53 59.03
CA PRO A 250 -0.32 -17.66 59.75
C PRO A 250 -0.73 -16.38 60.50
N SER A 251 0.20 -15.44 60.70
CA SER A 251 -0.05 -14.14 61.31
C SER A 251 -0.50 -13.06 60.33
N ASN A 252 -0.53 -13.34 59.02
CA ASN A 252 -1.03 -12.42 58.02
C ASN A 252 -2.48 -12.00 58.31
N GLU A 253 -2.75 -10.70 58.25
CA GLU A 253 -4.07 -10.12 58.55
C GLU A 253 -5.19 -10.76 57.72
N PHE A 254 -4.94 -11.05 56.44
CA PHE A 254 -5.94 -11.69 55.57
C PHE A 254 -6.26 -13.11 56.04
N ALA A 255 -5.25 -13.91 56.42
CA ALA A 255 -5.45 -15.28 56.89
C ALA A 255 -6.19 -15.33 58.22
N GLN A 256 -5.80 -14.49 59.19
CA GLN A 256 -6.46 -14.39 60.50
C GLN A 256 -7.91 -13.92 60.35
N THR A 257 -8.14 -12.83 59.62
CA THR A 257 -9.47 -12.25 59.41
C THR A 257 -10.39 -13.23 58.68
N THR A 258 -9.87 -13.95 57.69
CA THR A 258 -10.63 -14.98 56.96
C THR A 258 -11.08 -16.10 57.90
N ARG A 259 -10.19 -16.65 58.73
CA ARG A 259 -10.57 -17.71 59.69
C ARG A 259 -11.62 -17.24 60.69
N GLN A 260 -11.52 -15.99 61.16
CA GLN A 260 -12.54 -15.37 62.01
C GLN A 260 -13.87 -15.19 61.27
N ARG A 261 -13.85 -14.62 60.06
CA ARG A 261 -15.05 -14.39 59.23
C ARG A 261 -15.75 -15.69 58.84
N ASN A 262 -15.02 -16.80 58.68
CA ASN A 262 -15.62 -18.13 58.46
C ASN A 262 -16.44 -18.60 59.67
N ALA A 263 -16.01 -18.29 60.90
CA ALA A 263 -16.78 -18.60 62.11
C ALA A 263 -18.04 -17.73 62.19
N ASP A 264 -17.94 -16.43 61.92
CA ASP A 264 -19.08 -15.51 61.86
C ASP A 264 -20.11 -15.94 60.80
N LEU A 265 -19.63 -16.40 59.63
CA LEU A 265 -20.46 -16.91 58.55
C LEU A 265 -21.24 -18.16 58.97
N ALA A 266 -20.59 -19.09 59.67
CA ALA A 266 -21.23 -20.30 60.17
C ALA A 266 -22.34 -19.98 61.18
N GLU A 267 -22.13 -19.00 62.06
CA GLU A 267 -23.16 -18.54 63.00
C GLU A 267 -24.38 -17.93 62.29
N ARG A 268 -24.15 -17.02 61.33
CA ARG A 268 -25.23 -16.39 60.54
C ARG A 268 -26.01 -17.39 59.70
N LEU A 269 -25.32 -18.38 59.14
CA LEU A 269 -25.97 -19.46 58.39
C LEU A 269 -26.80 -20.37 59.32
N ALA A 270 -26.30 -20.66 60.51
CA ALA A 270 -27.05 -21.42 61.51
C ALA A 270 -28.31 -20.67 61.97
N GLU A 271 -28.23 -19.34 62.15
CA GLU A 271 -29.39 -18.50 62.45
C GLU A 271 -30.42 -18.54 61.30
N LEU A 272 -29.99 -18.36 60.06
CA LEU A 272 -30.88 -18.41 58.89
C LEU A 272 -31.61 -19.76 58.77
N ARG A 273 -30.88 -20.87 58.99
CA ARG A 273 -31.45 -22.24 58.99
C ARG A 273 -32.39 -22.47 60.16
N LYS A 274 -32.04 -21.98 61.36
CA LYS A 274 -32.91 -22.04 62.55
C LYS A 274 -34.25 -21.34 62.32
N ILE A 275 -34.25 -20.20 61.63
CA ILE A 275 -35.48 -19.46 61.29
C ILE A 275 -36.32 -20.25 60.26
N ALA A 276 -35.70 -20.77 59.20
CA ALA A 276 -36.41 -21.52 58.16
C ALA A 276 -36.95 -22.89 58.65
N GLY A 277 -36.29 -23.49 59.64
CA GLY A 277 -36.51 -24.85 60.09
C GLY A 277 -35.76 -25.89 59.25
N GLU A 278 -35.71 -27.13 59.72
CA GLU A 278 -35.02 -28.21 59.03
C GLU A 278 -35.78 -28.61 57.74
N PRO A 279 -35.06 -28.97 56.65
CA PRO A 279 -35.69 -29.36 55.38
C PRO A 279 -36.67 -30.52 55.51
N THR A 280 -36.43 -31.42 56.46
CA THR A 280 -37.22 -32.62 56.72
C THR A 280 -38.32 -32.41 57.75
N ASP A 281 -38.43 -31.23 58.38
CA ASP A 281 -39.44 -30.96 59.39
C ASP A 281 -40.83 -30.85 58.74
N PRO A 282 -41.78 -31.75 59.00
CA PRO A 282 -43.11 -31.66 58.41
C PRO A 282 -43.95 -30.54 59.04
N SER A 283 -43.56 -30.03 60.21
CA SER A 283 -44.29 -28.99 60.90
C SER A 283 -44.09 -27.63 60.22
N ILE A 284 -45.18 -26.88 60.07
CA ILE A 284 -45.17 -25.53 59.52
C ILE A 284 -45.88 -24.65 60.55
N PRO A 285 -45.33 -23.47 60.88
CA PRO A 285 -45.97 -22.55 61.81
C PRO A 285 -47.43 -22.28 61.41
N GLU A 286 -48.33 -22.25 62.40
CA GLU A 286 -49.75 -21.92 62.17
C GLU A 286 -49.92 -20.52 61.57
N ASP A 287 -49.05 -19.58 61.96
CA ASP A 287 -48.86 -18.29 61.28
C ASP A 287 -47.44 -18.22 60.68
N PRO A 288 -47.29 -18.38 59.34
CA PRO A 288 -45.99 -18.29 58.68
C PRO A 288 -45.40 -16.88 58.65
N LYS A 289 -46.19 -15.82 58.84
CA LYS A 289 -45.75 -14.43 58.58
C LYS A 289 -44.54 -14.00 59.42
N PRO A 290 -44.47 -14.27 60.75
CA PRO A 290 -43.30 -13.91 61.55
C PRO A 290 -42.03 -14.61 61.04
N THR A 291 -42.11 -15.90 60.71
CA THR A 291 -40.97 -16.67 60.18
C THR A 291 -40.48 -16.11 58.85
N LEU A 292 -41.40 -15.77 57.94
CA LEU A 292 -41.05 -15.16 56.65
C LEU A 292 -40.41 -13.78 56.83
N GLN A 293 -40.88 -12.97 57.78
CA GLN A 293 -40.31 -11.66 58.11
C GLN A 293 -38.91 -11.78 58.70
N GLU A 294 -38.71 -12.67 59.66
CA GLU A 294 -37.41 -12.94 60.28
C GLU A 294 -36.42 -13.49 59.27
N PHE A 295 -36.84 -14.42 58.40
CA PHE A 295 -35.98 -14.97 57.36
C PHE A 295 -35.58 -13.88 56.36
N ALA A 296 -36.54 -13.07 55.89
CA ALA A 296 -36.22 -11.99 54.95
C ALA A 296 -35.21 -10.99 55.52
N LYS A 297 -35.31 -10.70 56.82
CA LYS A 297 -34.35 -9.83 57.53
C LYS A 297 -32.98 -10.49 57.62
N ALA A 298 -32.89 -11.75 58.08
CA ALA A 298 -31.64 -12.48 58.21
C ALA A 298 -30.96 -12.71 56.85
N ALA A 299 -31.73 -13.03 55.80
CA ALA A 299 -31.23 -13.21 54.44
C ALA A 299 -30.58 -11.93 53.89
N LEU A 300 -31.22 -10.77 54.08
CA LEU A 300 -30.66 -9.48 53.65
C LEU A 300 -29.40 -9.12 54.44
N GLN A 301 -29.38 -9.34 55.76
CA GLN A 301 -28.19 -9.12 56.58
C GLN A 301 -27.01 -10.02 56.17
N LEU A 302 -27.29 -11.29 55.85
CA LEU A 302 -26.28 -12.20 55.34
C LEU A 302 -25.80 -11.79 53.94
N ALA A 303 -26.70 -11.37 53.05
CA ALA A 303 -26.33 -10.87 51.72
C ALA A 303 -25.40 -9.65 51.79
N ASP A 304 -25.70 -8.68 52.66
CA ASP A 304 -24.85 -7.50 52.86
C ASP A 304 -23.46 -7.89 53.37
N TRP A 305 -23.41 -8.80 54.35
CA TRP A 305 -22.15 -9.34 54.88
C TRP A 305 -21.33 -10.07 53.79
N LEU A 306 -21.97 -10.88 52.95
CA LEU A 306 -21.31 -11.60 51.85
C LEU A 306 -20.73 -10.63 50.81
N ASN A 307 -21.43 -9.53 50.52
CA ASN A 307 -20.93 -8.48 49.62
C ASN A 307 -19.75 -7.70 50.21
N GLU A 308 -19.71 -7.48 51.53
CA GLU A 308 -18.53 -6.92 52.20
C GLU A 308 -17.34 -7.87 52.15
N GLU A 309 -17.58 -9.16 52.41
CA GLU A 309 -16.55 -10.18 52.39
C GLU A 309 -16.00 -10.40 50.97
N ALA A 310 -16.86 -10.45 49.96
CA ALA A 310 -16.45 -10.52 48.55
C ALA A 310 -15.53 -9.35 48.18
N ARG A 311 -15.89 -8.12 48.55
CA ARG A 311 -15.05 -6.92 48.32
C ARG A 311 -13.70 -6.99 49.03
N ARG A 312 -13.65 -7.53 50.25
CA ARG A 312 -12.40 -7.73 51.01
C ARG A 312 -11.50 -8.73 50.29
N VAL A 313 -12.06 -9.86 49.86
CA VAL A 313 -11.33 -10.88 49.11
C VAL A 313 -10.86 -10.34 47.76
N ASP A 314 -11.69 -9.58 47.03
CA ASP A 314 -11.31 -8.94 45.77
C ASP A 314 -10.15 -7.94 45.96
N THR A 315 -10.13 -7.20 47.07
CA THR A 315 -9.01 -6.30 47.41
C THR A 315 -7.71 -7.10 47.64
N PHE A 316 -7.80 -8.26 48.28
CA PHE A 316 -6.67 -9.16 48.43
C PHE A 316 -6.21 -9.72 47.07
N VAL A 317 -7.13 -10.19 46.23
CA VAL A 317 -6.84 -10.69 44.88
C VAL A 317 -6.18 -9.62 44.01
N ALA A 318 -6.62 -8.37 44.12
CA ALA A 318 -6.01 -7.25 43.39
C ALA A 318 -4.55 -7.00 43.83
N SER A 319 -4.23 -7.26 45.11
CA SER A 319 -2.88 -7.14 45.65
C SER A 319 -1.99 -8.36 45.31
N TYR A 320 -2.62 -9.53 45.11
CA TYR A 320 -1.95 -10.81 44.84
C TYR A 320 -2.64 -11.56 43.68
N PRO A 321 -2.53 -11.06 42.44
CA PRO A 321 -3.28 -11.60 41.29
C PRO A 321 -2.99 -13.07 40.98
N ALA A 322 -1.79 -13.56 41.34
CA ALA A 322 -1.39 -14.95 41.16
C ALA A 322 -2.31 -15.96 41.88
N ILE A 323 -3.07 -15.55 42.89
CA ILE A 323 -4.01 -16.45 43.58
C ILE A 323 -5.10 -17.00 42.64
N ARG A 324 -5.45 -16.26 41.58
CA ARG A 324 -6.41 -16.73 40.56
C ARG A 324 -5.94 -17.97 39.81
N GLN A 325 -4.64 -18.24 39.82
CA GLN A 325 -4.04 -19.41 39.19
C GLN A 325 -3.92 -20.60 40.15
N TYR A 326 -4.33 -20.43 41.41
CA TYR A 326 -4.34 -21.52 42.38
C TYR A 326 -5.44 -22.52 41.99
N PRO A 327 -5.16 -23.84 41.93
CA PRO A 327 -6.11 -24.83 41.41
C PRO A 327 -7.46 -24.85 42.14
N LYS A 328 -7.43 -24.57 43.45
CA LYS A 328 -8.63 -24.52 44.31
C LYS A 328 -9.31 -23.15 44.35
N TRP A 329 -8.74 -22.11 43.73
CA TRP A 329 -9.38 -20.78 43.71
C TRP A 329 -10.64 -20.74 42.85
N GLN A 330 -10.76 -21.71 41.94
CA GLN A 330 -11.89 -21.85 41.05
C GLN A 330 -12.80 -22.97 41.54
N VAL A 331 -14.09 -22.68 41.57
CA VAL A 331 -15.14 -23.62 41.94
C VAL A 331 -15.93 -23.97 40.69
N GLN A 332 -16.13 -25.27 40.45
CA GLN A 332 -16.97 -25.76 39.36
C GLN A 332 -18.41 -25.92 39.85
N ARG A 333 -19.34 -25.18 39.23
CA ARG A 333 -20.79 -25.29 39.48
C ARG A 333 -21.49 -25.66 38.18
N GLY A 334 -21.75 -26.95 37.99
CA GLY A 334 -22.24 -27.50 36.72
C GLY A 334 -21.20 -27.33 35.62
N ILE A 335 -21.57 -26.61 34.54
CA ILE A 335 -20.67 -26.29 33.42
C ILE A 335 -19.85 -25.02 33.63
N PHE A 336 -20.15 -24.24 34.67
CA PHE A 336 -19.50 -22.96 34.93
C PHE A 336 -18.32 -23.15 35.88
N VAL A 337 -17.21 -22.50 35.55
CA VAL A 337 -16.05 -22.34 36.44
C VAL A 337 -16.07 -20.89 36.92
N MET A 338 -16.12 -20.68 38.22
CA MET A 338 -16.19 -19.35 38.82
C MET A 338 -15.15 -19.19 39.93
N ASP A 339 -14.57 -18.00 40.05
CA ASP A 339 -13.65 -17.68 41.13
C ASP A 339 -14.40 -17.60 42.48
N LEU A 340 -13.72 -17.91 43.59
CA LEU A 340 -14.31 -17.90 44.93
C LEU A 340 -15.09 -16.60 45.31
N PRO A 341 -14.63 -15.37 44.99
CA PRO A 341 -15.40 -14.16 45.30
C PRO A 341 -16.74 -14.12 44.56
N MET A 342 -16.80 -14.62 43.33
CA MET A 342 -18.03 -14.66 42.54
C MET A 342 -19.07 -15.61 43.15
N LEU A 343 -18.63 -16.69 43.82
CA LEU A 343 -19.52 -17.57 44.58
C LEU A 343 -20.20 -16.82 45.74
N LEU A 344 -19.47 -15.95 46.44
CA LEU A 344 -20.03 -15.09 47.48
C LEU A 344 -21.04 -14.08 46.91
N THR A 345 -20.67 -13.36 45.84
CA THR A 345 -21.55 -12.37 45.21
C THR A 345 -22.82 -13.00 44.65
N SER A 346 -22.72 -14.15 43.97
CA SER A 346 -23.90 -14.87 43.47
C SER A 346 -24.80 -15.34 44.61
N THR A 347 -24.22 -15.87 45.70
CA THR A 347 -25.00 -16.28 46.88
C THR A 347 -25.66 -15.08 47.57
N ALA A 348 -24.98 -13.94 47.62
CA ALA A 348 -25.52 -12.69 48.15
C ALA A 348 -26.69 -12.17 47.30
N GLU A 349 -26.59 -12.25 45.98
CA GLU A 349 -27.65 -11.85 45.05
C GLU A 349 -28.89 -12.75 45.18
N ASP A 350 -28.71 -14.06 45.27
CA ASP A 350 -29.78 -15.04 45.50
C ASP A 350 -30.52 -14.76 46.82
N LEU A 351 -29.78 -14.49 47.91
CA LEU A 351 -30.34 -14.14 49.22
C LEU A 351 -31.06 -12.79 49.19
N SER A 352 -30.47 -11.77 48.56
CA SER A 352 -31.05 -10.43 48.45
C SER A 352 -32.35 -10.43 47.64
N THR A 353 -32.38 -11.19 46.54
CA THR A 353 -33.57 -11.39 45.72
C THR A 353 -34.66 -12.11 46.49
N SER A 354 -34.31 -13.21 47.17
CA SER A 354 -35.24 -13.95 48.02
C SER A 354 -35.81 -13.09 49.14
N GLY A 355 -34.97 -12.32 49.84
CA GLY A 355 -35.40 -11.43 50.92
C GLY A 355 -36.32 -10.30 50.45
N ARG A 356 -36.06 -9.70 49.28
CA ARG A 356 -36.93 -8.67 48.68
C ARG A 356 -38.27 -9.24 48.23
N GLU A 357 -38.25 -10.41 47.61
CA GLU A 357 -39.47 -11.10 47.16
C GLU A 357 -40.35 -11.48 48.34
N LEU A 358 -39.77 -11.97 49.43
CA LEU A 358 -40.50 -12.22 50.68
C LEU A 358 -41.15 -10.96 51.24
N ARG A 359 -40.44 -9.82 51.25
CA ARG A 359 -41.02 -8.55 51.69
C ARG A 359 -42.19 -8.11 50.81
N ARG A 360 -42.08 -8.33 49.49
CA ARG A 360 -43.14 -8.04 48.52
C ARG A 360 -44.38 -8.90 48.78
N ILE A 361 -44.20 -10.21 48.93
CA ILE A 361 -45.27 -11.14 49.31
C ILE A 361 -45.92 -10.66 50.62
N LEU A 362 -45.15 -10.39 51.66
CA LEU A 362 -45.69 -9.96 52.96
C LEU A 362 -46.46 -8.62 52.94
N GLN A 363 -46.30 -7.80 51.90
CA GLN A 363 -47.03 -6.55 51.72
C GLN A 363 -48.36 -6.74 50.98
N GLU A 364 -48.58 -7.87 50.30
CA GLU A 364 -49.82 -8.14 49.58
C GLU A 364 -50.97 -8.47 50.57
N PRO A 365 -52.11 -7.76 50.49
CA PRO A 365 -53.25 -8.05 51.33
C PRO A 365 -53.89 -9.39 50.92
N ASN A 366 -54.29 -10.20 51.91
CA ASN A 366 -55.07 -11.43 51.75
C ASN A 366 -54.42 -12.60 51.00
N ILE A 367 -53.12 -12.86 51.21
CA ILE A 367 -52.49 -14.09 50.69
C ILE A 367 -53.07 -15.34 51.41
N PRO A 368 -53.50 -16.37 50.66
CA PRO A 368 -53.91 -17.66 51.22
C PRO A 368 -52.84 -18.30 52.11
N LEU A 369 -53.27 -18.89 53.24
CA LEU A 369 -52.37 -19.49 54.23
C LEU A 369 -51.49 -20.60 53.64
N ASP A 370 -52.05 -21.44 52.77
CA ASP A 370 -51.35 -22.53 52.07
C ASP A 370 -50.21 -22.02 51.18
N GLN A 371 -50.37 -20.85 50.56
CA GLN A 371 -49.31 -20.21 49.79
C GLN A 371 -48.16 -19.75 50.69
N LEU A 372 -48.47 -19.11 51.82
CA LEU A 372 -47.43 -18.71 52.79
C LEU A 372 -46.69 -19.92 53.37
N GLN A 373 -47.40 -21.01 53.63
CA GLN A 373 -46.81 -22.29 54.08
C GLN A 373 -45.93 -22.92 53.00
N ASN A 374 -46.32 -22.85 51.72
CA ASN A 374 -45.48 -23.29 50.60
C ASN A 374 -44.18 -22.47 50.50
N VAL A 375 -44.25 -21.15 50.72
CA VAL A 375 -43.06 -20.29 50.73
C VAL A 375 -42.10 -20.74 51.84
N VAL A 376 -42.57 -21.02 53.06
CA VAL A 376 -41.72 -21.54 54.15
C VAL A 376 -40.98 -22.83 53.73
N ARG A 377 -41.65 -23.75 53.02
CA ARG A 377 -40.99 -24.96 52.49
C ARG A 377 -39.88 -24.63 51.48
N GLN A 378 -40.10 -23.65 50.61
CA GLN A 378 -39.09 -23.18 49.65
C GLN A 378 -37.89 -22.54 50.35
N LEU A 379 -38.10 -21.79 51.44
CA LEU A 379 -37.03 -21.17 52.21
C LEU A 379 -36.06 -22.19 52.82
N ARG A 380 -36.57 -23.35 53.23
CA ARG A 380 -35.73 -24.46 53.71
C ARG A 380 -34.79 -24.96 52.61
N GLY A 381 -35.30 -25.12 51.38
CA GLY A 381 -34.50 -25.47 50.22
C GLY A 381 -33.43 -24.42 49.91
N ILE A 382 -33.78 -23.14 49.99
CA ILE A 382 -32.84 -22.02 49.84
C ILE A 382 -31.76 -22.07 50.92
N GLY A 383 -32.11 -22.31 52.19
CA GLY A 383 -31.16 -22.41 53.30
C GLY A 383 -30.18 -23.60 53.19
N VAL A 384 -30.59 -24.70 52.55
CA VAL A 384 -29.69 -25.81 52.21
C VAL A 384 -28.70 -25.39 51.14
N SER A 385 -29.20 -24.92 49.99
CA SER A 385 -28.40 -24.50 48.83
C SER A 385 -27.38 -23.42 49.19
N VAL A 386 -27.82 -22.37 49.90
CA VAL A 386 -26.95 -21.30 50.41
C VAL A 386 -25.88 -21.88 51.34
N GLY A 387 -26.26 -22.79 52.24
CA GLY A 387 -25.28 -23.36 53.17
C GLY A 387 -24.29 -24.33 52.52
N GLU A 388 -24.66 -25.02 51.44
CA GLU A 388 -23.72 -25.81 50.62
C GLU A 388 -22.70 -24.90 49.93
N ASN A 389 -23.14 -23.80 49.31
CA ASN A 389 -22.25 -22.83 48.67
C ASN A 389 -21.27 -22.20 49.68
N LEU A 390 -21.78 -21.77 50.84
CA LEU A 390 -20.98 -21.11 51.86
C LEU A 390 -20.02 -22.08 52.58
N LYS A 391 -20.44 -23.34 52.77
CA LYS A 391 -19.55 -24.40 53.24
C LYS A 391 -18.44 -24.65 52.23
N GLN A 392 -18.77 -24.78 50.95
CA GLN A 392 -17.78 -24.95 49.89
C GLN A 392 -16.77 -23.79 49.87
N TRP A 393 -17.23 -22.55 49.96
CA TRP A 393 -16.36 -21.38 50.08
C TRP A 393 -15.42 -21.46 51.29
N SER A 394 -15.97 -21.73 52.49
CA SER A 394 -15.20 -21.80 53.73
C SER A 394 -14.18 -22.93 53.72
N ASP A 395 -14.59 -24.13 53.32
CA ASP A 395 -13.74 -25.32 53.26
C ASP A 395 -12.60 -25.12 52.25
N THR A 396 -12.91 -24.55 51.08
CA THR A 396 -11.92 -24.28 50.03
C THR A 396 -10.91 -23.24 50.47
N LEU A 397 -11.37 -22.12 51.03
CA LEU A 397 -10.48 -21.03 51.46
C LEU A 397 -9.60 -21.46 52.64
N THR A 398 -10.14 -22.24 53.58
CA THR A 398 -9.37 -22.83 54.69
C THR A 398 -8.30 -23.79 54.15
N ALA A 399 -8.65 -24.65 53.19
CA ALA A 399 -7.69 -25.55 52.56
C ALA A 399 -6.56 -24.80 51.86
N ILE A 400 -6.85 -23.69 51.16
CA ILE A 400 -5.83 -22.85 50.51
C ILE A 400 -4.88 -22.25 51.55
N LEU A 401 -5.40 -21.70 52.65
CA LEU A 401 -4.59 -21.14 53.72
C LEU A 401 -3.70 -22.19 54.41
N ASP A 402 -4.24 -23.38 54.66
CA ASP A 402 -3.51 -24.46 55.31
C ASP A 402 -2.44 -25.08 54.39
N GLU A 403 -2.71 -25.16 53.09
CA GLU A 403 -1.72 -25.58 52.08
C GLU A 403 -0.61 -24.55 51.92
N ALA A 404 -0.95 -23.26 51.86
CA ALA A 404 0.03 -22.18 51.76
C ALA A 404 0.96 -22.12 53.00
N ALA A 405 0.45 -22.44 54.19
CA ALA A 405 1.27 -22.54 55.40
C ALA A 405 2.25 -23.73 55.38
N ARG A 406 2.06 -24.70 54.46
CA ARG A 406 2.86 -25.93 54.33
C ARG A 406 3.65 -26.00 53.03
N VAL A 407 3.89 -24.87 52.36
CA VAL A 407 4.74 -24.82 51.15
C VAL A 407 6.12 -25.38 51.51
N ASP A 408 6.58 -26.37 50.73
CA ASP A 408 7.86 -27.04 50.93
C ASP A 408 9.05 -26.09 50.65
N ASP A 409 10.20 -26.39 51.26
CA ASP A 409 11.36 -25.51 51.19
C ASP A 409 11.94 -25.41 49.77
N ALA A 410 11.80 -26.45 48.94
CA ALA A 410 12.27 -26.42 47.56
C ALA A 410 11.42 -25.46 46.71
N SER A 411 10.10 -25.49 46.88
CA SER A 411 9.18 -24.51 46.26
C SER A 411 9.47 -23.08 46.75
N LYS A 412 9.73 -22.87 48.04
CA LYS A 412 10.07 -21.55 48.59
C LYS A 412 11.39 -21.01 48.02
N ASP A 413 12.44 -21.82 48.01
CA ASP A 413 13.75 -21.43 47.46
C ASP A 413 13.64 -21.07 45.97
N PHE A 414 12.96 -21.91 45.19
CA PHE A 414 12.73 -21.67 43.77
C PHE A 414 11.98 -20.36 43.51
N LEU A 415 10.88 -20.12 44.25
CA LEU A 415 10.11 -18.88 44.13
C LEU A 415 10.90 -17.66 44.59
N ALA A 416 11.70 -17.76 45.66
CA ALA A 416 12.50 -16.63 46.16
C ALA A 416 13.57 -16.22 45.14
N ARG A 417 14.37 -17.17 44.66
CA ARG A 417 15.38 -16.95 43.61
C ARG A 417 14.75 -16.44 42.31
N GLY A 418 13.58 -17.01 41.99
CA GLY A 418 12.72 -16.55 40.92
C GLY A 418 12.32 -15.10 41.10
N GLY A 419 11.70 -14.73 42.22
CA GLY A 419 11.19 -13.39 42.49
C GLY A 419 12.26 -12.30 42.56
N GLU A 420 13.47 -12.64 42.94
CA GLU A 420 14.66 -11.77 42.96
C GLU A 420 15.29 -11.59 41.56
N GLY A 421 14.91 -12.42 40.58
CA GLY A 421 15.42 -12.35 39.21
C GLY A 421 16.68 -13.15 38.97
N GLU A 422 17.15 -13.93 39.93
CA GLU A 422 18.40 -14.70 39.80
C GLU A 422 18.32 -15.75 38.68
N ILE A 423 17.13 -16.30 38.44
CA ILE A 423 16.94 -17.40 37.47
C ILE A 423 17.09 -16.92 36.02
N TYR A 424 16.49 -15.77 35.67
CA TYR A 424 16.40 -15.32 34.26
C TYR A 424 17.12 -14.01 33.93
N SER A 425 17.66 -13.28 34.92
CA SER A 425 18.34 -11.99 34.68
C SER A 425 19.53 -12.10 33.71
N LYS A 426 20.38 -13.13 33.86
CA LYS A 426 21.54 -13.34 32.97
C LYS A 426 21.11 -13.67 31.52
N PRO A 427 20.20 -14.63 31.27
CA PRO A 427 19.60 -14.83 29.95
C PRO A 427 19.01 -13.55 29.32
N LEU A 428 18.22 -12.80 30.09
CA LEU A 428 17.58 -11.57 29.62
C LEU A 428 18.61 -10.50 29.25
N THR A 429 19.70 -10.37 30.01
CA THR A 429 20.79 -9.44 29.72
C THR A 429 21.46 -9.77 28.39
N ARG A 430 21.78 -11.05 28.15
CA ARG A 430 22.38 -11.50 26.88
C ARG A 430 21.48 -11.26 25.67
N LEU A 431 20.18 -11.47 25.81
CA LEU A 431 19.22 -11.20 24.75
C LEU A 431 19.14 -9.70 24.42
N ASN A 432 19.19 -8.84 25.44
CA ASN A 432 19.23 -7.39 25.25
C ASN A 432 20.51 -6.93 24.55
N GLU A 433 21.68 -7.49 24.90
CA GLU A 433 22.96 -7.18 24.25
C GLU A 433 22.90 -7.45 22.73
N ILE A 434 22.35 -8.61 22.32
CA ILE A 434 22.19 -8.93 20.88
C ILE A 434 21.14 -8.04 20.22
N ALA A 435 20.01 -7.76 20.89
CA ALA A 435 18.99 -6.86 20.35
C ALA A 435 19.55 -5.46 20.08
N THR A 436 20.38 -4.92 20.98
CA THR A 436 21.08 -3.64 20.79
C THR A 436 21.99 -3.70 19.57
N LYS A 437 22.85 -4.73 19.45
CA LYS A 437 23.75 -4.86 18.29
C LYS A 437 23.01 -4.98 16.96
N ILE A 438 21.91 -5.73 16.91
CA ILE A 438 21.08 -5.83 15.69
C ILE A 438 20.48 -4.46 15.33
N SER A 439 20.09 -3.66 16.32
CA SER A 439 19.54 -2.31 16.08
C SER A 439 20.58 -1.28 15.63
N GLU A 440 21.87 -1.53 15.89
CA GLU A 440 22.98 -0.67 15.48
C GLU A 440 23.49 -0.98 14.07
N LEU A 441 23.05 -2.09 13.46
CA LEU A 441 23.47 -2.47 12.12
C LEU A 441 22.92 -1.50 11.05
N PRO A 442 23.75 -1.03 10.10
CA PRO A 442 23.28 -0.19 9.02
C PRO A 442 22.36 -0.97 8.09
N GLU A 443 21.32 -0.34 7.54
CA GLU A 443 20.42 -0.99 6.60
C GLU A 443 21.18 -1.55 5.38
N LEU A 444 21.19 -2.88 5.25
CA LEU A 444 21.89 -3.57 4.17
C LEU A 444 20.97 -3.79 2.98
N LYS A 445 21.11 -2.96 1.94
CA LYS A 445 20.41 -3.14 0.65
C LYS A 445 20.79 -4.44 -0.08
N LEU A 446 21.79 -5.18 0.41
CA LEU A 446 22.23 -6.44 -0.19
C LEU A 446 21.14 -7.50 -0.20
N ASP A 447 20.27 -7.57 0.81
CA ASP A 447 19.24 -8.61 0.87
C ASP A 447 18.15 -8.41 -0.19
N GLU A 448 17.76 -7.16 -0.45
CA GLU A 448 16.87 -6.81 -1.56
C GLU A 448 17.52 -7.17 -2.90
N ILE A 449 18.80 -6.81 -3.06
CA ILE A 449 19.59 -7.13 -4.26
C ILE A 449 19.71 -8.66 -4.43
N ALA A 450 20.04 -9.40 -3.38
CA ALA A 450 20.19 -10.85 -3.38
C ALA A 450 18.89 -11.55 -3.73
N THR A 451 17.76 -11.05 -3.22
CA THR A 451 16.42 -11.55 -3.56
C THR A 451 16.12 -11.31 -5.04
N ARG A 452 16.32 -10.09 -5.54
CA ARG A 452 16.10 -9.75 -6.97
C ARG A 452 17.06 -10.48 -7.92
N LEU A 453 18.30 -10.77 -7.49
CA LEU A 453 19.29 -11.52 -8.30
C LEU A 453 18.95 -13.00 -8.50
N ARG A 454 17.91 -13.51 -7.83
CA ARG A 454 17.40 -14.87 -8.05
C ARG A 454 16.47 -14.97 -9.25
N ASP A 455 15.94 -13.84 -9.72
CA ASP A 455 15.04 -13.82 -10.87
C ASP A 455 15.81 -14.20 -12.16
N ASP A 456 15.18 -15.04 -12.98
CA ASP A 456 15.78 -15.54 -14.23
C ASP A 456 16.02 -14.44 -15.28
N ASN A 457 15.25 -13.35 -15.19
CA ASN A 457 15.26 -12.24 -16.14
C ASN A 457 15.41 -10.90 -15.41
N ILE A 458 16.61 -10.33 -15.41
CA ILE A 458 16.94 -9.08 -14.73
C ILE A 458 17.95 -8.24 -15.52
N ILE A 459 18.01 -6.96 -15.18
CA ILE A 459 19.07 -6.04 -15.62
C ILE A 459 19.77 -5.50 -14.36
N VAL A 460 21.04 -5.80 -14.20
CA VAL A 460 21.88 -5.29 -13.12
C VAL A 460 22.64 -4.07 -13.65
N VAL A 461 22.46 -2.94 -12.97
CA VAL A 461 23.18 -1.70 -13.25
C VAL A 461 24.15 -1.44 -12.09
N GLU A 462 25.44 -1.36 -12.40
CA GLU A 462 26.53 -1.13 -11.46
C GLU A 462 27.18 0.22 -11.77
N ARG A 463 27.43 1.03 -10.74
CA ARG A 463 28.17 2.30 -10.81
C ARG A 463 29.05 2.42 -9.57
N GLY A 464 30.36 2.31 -9.70
CA GLY A 464 31.27 2.26 -8.57
C GLY A 464 30.89 1.12 -7.61
N ASP A 465 30.66 1.43 -6.35
CA ASP A 465 30.22 0.46 -5.32
C ASP A 465 28.70 0.30 -5.23
N GLN A 466 27.94 1.06 -6.04
CA GLN A 466 26.48 0.98 -6.06
C GLN A 466 26.01 -0.07 -7.07
N VAL A 467 24.96 -0.81 -6.68
CA VAL A 467 24.33 -1.83 -7.50
C VAL A 467 22.82 -1.66 -7.42
N LYS A 468 22.16 -1.67 -8.58
CA LYS A 468 20.70 -1.71 -8.70
C LYS A 468 20.29 -2.87 -9.61
N VAL A 469 19.28 -3.63 -9.16
CA VAL A 469 18.73 -4.75 -9.92
C VAL A 469 17.33 -4.37 -10.37
N ILE A 470 17.15 -4.31 -11.68
CA ILE A 470 15.88 -4.07 -12.34
C ILE A 470 15.26 -5.42 -12.66
N THR A 471 14.05 -5.66 -12.16
CA THR A 471 13.35 -6.93 -12.32
C THR A 471 12.70 -7.06 -13.70
N PHE A 472 12.22 -8.27 -14.00
CA PHE A 472 11.46 -8.51 -15.22
C PHE A 472 10.20 -7.65 -15.28
N ASP A 473 9.45 -7.52 -14.19
CA ASP A 473 8.19 -6.76 -14.15
C ASP A 473 8.41 -5.25 -14.25
N GLU A 474 9.55 -4.73 -13.78
CA GLU A 474 9.94 -3.32 -13.98
C GLU A 474 10.30 -3.05 -15.45
N THR A 475 10.96 -4.00 -16.12
CA THR A 475 11.37 -3.88 -17.53
C THR A 475 10.20 -4.18 -18.50
N TRP A 476 9.32 -5.09 -18.10
CA TRP A 476 8.22 -5.64 -18.88
C TRP A 476 6.90 -5.61 -18.12
N PRO A 477 6.43 -4.45 -17.68
CA PRO A 477 5.17 -4.37 -16.94
C PRO A 477 4.03 -5.01 -17.71
N LEU A 478 3.09 -5.61 -16.97
CA LEU A 478 1.86 -6.13 -17.54
C LEU A 478 1.14 -5.02 -18.29
N ALA A 479 0.80 -5.27 -19.55
CA ALA A 479 0.01 -4.36 -20.34
C ALA A 479 -1.42 -4.24 -19.79
N ASP A 480 -1.88 -5.18 -18.96
CA ASP A 480 -3.16 -5.13 -18.26
C ASP A 480 -3.09 -5.97 -16.98
N PRO A 481 -2.85 -5.36 -15.81
CA PRO A 481 -2.81 -6.07 -14.53
C PRO A 481 -4.14 -6.75 -14.20
N MET A 482 -5.27 -6.16 -14.62
CA MET A 482 -6.62 -6.65 -14.33
C MET A 482 -7.11 -7.68 -15.36
N GLY A 483 -6.49 -7.71 -16.54
CA GLY A 483 -6.81 -8.62 -17.64
C GLY A 483 -6.64 -10.10 -17.28
N GLY A 484 -5.74 -10.43 -16.34
CA GLY A 484 -5.51 -11.80 -15.87
C GLY A 484 -6.74 -12.49 -15.25
N MET A 485 -7.74 -11.73 -14.80
CA MET A 485 -9.00 -12.32 -14.29
C MET A 485 -9.93 -12.84 -15.40
N ARG A 486 -9.75 -12.39 -16.64
CA ARG A 486 -10.50 -12.90 -17.80
C ARG A 486 -9.63 -13.94 -18.49
N GLY A 487 -9.68 -15.19 -18.01
CA GLY A 487 -8.86 -16.31 -18.46
C GLY A 487 -8.66 -16.33 -19.98
N SER A 488 -7.51 -15.84 -20.44
CA SER A 488 -7.11 -15.94 -21.83
C SER A 488 -6.62 -17.37 -22.07
N GLU A 489 -7.19 -18.06 -23.05
CA GLU A 489 -6.85 -19.45 -23.39
C GLU A 489 -5.35 -19.64 -23.75
N ASP A 490 -4.66 -18.57 -24.17
CA ASP A 490 -3.24 -18.60 -24.56
C ASP A 490 -2.25 -18.37 -23.40
N GLY A 491 -2.74 -18.20 -22.16
CA GLY A 491 -1.94 -18.28 -20.91
C GLY A 491 -0.94 -17.16 -20.61
N ALA A 492 -0.43 -16.41 -21.59
CA ALA A 492 0.53 -15.33 -21.37
C ALA A 492 -0.14 -13.96 -21.42
N THR A 493 -0.14 -13.24 -20.30
CA THR A 493 -0.63 -11.87 -20.24
C THR A 493 0.31 -10.97 -21.06
N PRO A 494 -0.21 -10.15 -21.99
CA PRO A 494 0.63 -9.26 -22.80
C PRO A 494 1.40 -8.27 -21.91
N ARG A 495 2.66 -8.01 -22.26
CA ARG A 495 3.57 -7.11 -21.54
C ARG A 495 4.11 -6.02 -22.47
N VAL A 496 4.36 -4.83 -21.92
CA VAL A 496 4.93 -3.69 -22.63
C VAL A 496 6.39 -3.53 -22.25
N PHE A 497 7.25 -3.16 -23.18
CA PHE A 497 8.66 -2.90 -22.88
C PHE A 497 8.84 -1.48 -22.31
N ASP A 498 9.29 -1.37 -21.05
CA ASP A 498 9.58 -0.10 -20.35
C ASP A 498 11.06 -0.02 -19.89
N GLY A 499 11.94 -0.75 -20.58
CA GLY A 499 13.35 -0.86 -20.19
C GLY A 499 14.12 0.47 -20.17
N ASP A 500 13.80 1.40 -21.07
CA ASP A 500 14.44 2.74 -21.10
C ASP A 500 14.17 3.53 -19.81
N THR A 501 12.90 3.59 -19.39
CA THR A 501 12.50 4.25 -18.14
C THR A 501 13.11 3.54 -16.95
N ALA A 502 13.05 2.20 -16.90
CA ALA A 502 13.55 1.42 -15.78
C ALA A 502 15.07 1.62 -15.58
N VAL A 503 15.85 1.57 -16.66
CA VAL A 503 17.31 1.81 -16.61
C VAL A 503 17.63 3.26 -16.27
N SER A 504 16.91 4.23 -16.86
CA SER A 504 17.09 5.65 -16.54
C SER A 504 16.81 5.94 -15.07
N ASN A 505 15.77 5.34 -14.50
CA ASN A 505 15.41 5.52 -13.10
C ASN A 505 16.44 4.88 -12.16
N ALA A 506 16.92 3.67 -12.48
CA ALA A 506 17.97 3.01 -11.72
C ALA A 506 19.27 3.82 -11.71
N LEU A 507 19.67 4.37 -12.87
CA LEU A 507 20.81 5.27 -12.98
C LEU A 507 20.63 6.57 -12.20
N LEU A 508 19.47 7.21 -12.33
CA LEU A 508 19.16 8.44 -11.60
C LEU A 508 19.24 8.21 -10.09
N ALA A 509 18.75 7.06 -9.59
CA ALA A 509 18.83 6.67 -8.19
C ALA A 509 20.26 6.45 -7.68
N MET A 510 21.20 6.13 -8.56
CA MET A 510 22.62 5.98 -8.24
C MET A 510 23.38 7.30 -8.38
N ILE A 511 22.91 8.22 -9.23
CA ILE A 511 23.56 9.52 -9.47
C ILE A 511 23.14 10.55 -8.43
N ALA A 512 21.87 10.54 -8.04
CA ALA A 512 21.31 11.54 -7.15
C ALA A 512 21.58 11.19 -5.68
N ASP A 513 22.35 12.04 -4.98
CA ASP A 513 22.54 11.92 -3.53
C ASP A 513 21.27 12.29 -2.73
N LYS A 514 20.33 12.97 -3.38
CA LYS A 514 19.07 13.46 -2.81
C LYS A 514 17.92 13.18 -3.77
N PRO A 515 16.68 12.99 -3.25
CA PRO A 515 15.51 12.90 -4.10
C PRO A 515 15.34 14.16 -4.95
N VAL A 516 14.74 14.03 -6.13
CA VAL A 516 14.50 15.14 -7.07
C VAL A 516 13.65 16.23 -6.41
N ALA A 517 12.60 15.81 -5.72
CA ALA A 517 11.75 16.64 -4.90
C ALA A 517 11.05 15.78 -3.85
N LYS A 518 10.58 16.42 -2.79
CA LYS A 518 9.63 15.83 -1.84
C LYS A 518 8.22 16.17 -2.30
N VAL A 519 7.45 15.16 -2.65
CA VAL A 519 6.05 15.27 -3.08
C VAL A 519 5.17 15.02 -1.85
N VAL A 520 4.34 16.00 -1.51
CA VAL A 520 3.35 15.89 -0.42
C VAL A 520 1.96 15.75 -1.03
N LEU A 521 1.35 14.58 -0.88
CA LEU A 521 -0.04 14.34 -1.26
C LEU A 521 -0.95 14.96 -0.19
N VAL A 522 -1.55 16.10 -0.50
CA VAL A 522 -2.44 16.84 0.39
C VAL A 522 -3.87 16.33 0.20
N THR A 523 -4.40 15.70 1.24
CA THR A 523 -5.71 15.03 1.19
C THR A 523 -6.63 15.48 2.31
N PHE A 524 -7.91 15.13 2.20
CA PHE A 524 -8.89 15.31 3.26
C PHE A 524 -9.74 14.04 3.33
N GLU A 525 -9.31 13.09 4.15
CA GLU A 525 -9.95 11.77 4.32
C GLU A 525 -10.26 11.51 5.79
N GLU A 526 -11.54 11.31 6.11
CA GLU A 526 -11.94 11.02 7.48
C GLU A 526 -11.51 9.61 7.90
N GLN A 527 -10.65 9.50 8.91
CA GLN A 527 -10.26 8.21 9.47
C GLN A 527 -11.39 7.66 10.35
N VAL A 528 -12.17 6.73 9.81
CA VAL A 528 -13.16 5.98 10.61
C VAL A 528 -12.43 4.87 11.38
N PRO A 529 -12.60 4.80 12.73
CA PRO A 529 -12.02 3.72 13.54
C PRO A 529 -12.37 2.34 12.93
N PRO A 530 -11.44 1.37 12.92
CA PRO A 530 -11.67 0.08 12.27
C PRO A 530 -12.98 -0.62 12.68
N GLN A 531 -13.41 -0.45 13.94
CA GLN A 531 -14.64 -1.00 14.49
C GLN A 531 -15.92 -0.41 13.86
N MET A 532 -15.86 0.84 13.37
CA MET A 532 -17.00 1.54 12.77
C MET A 532 -17.03 1.45 11.24
N ARG A 533 -15.96 0.96 10.58
CA ARG A 533 -15.89 0.84 9.11
C ARG A 533 -16.98 -0.03 8.49
N GLN A 534 -17.56 -0.96 9.26
CA GLN A 534 -18.69 -1.78 8.78
C GLN A 534 -20.01 -0.99 8.70
N MET A 535 -20.20 0.00 9.57
CA MET A 535 -21.42 0.81 9.65
C MET A 535 -21.30 2.15 8.90
N GLN A 536 -20.09 2.70 8.81
CA GLN A 536 -19.83 3.99 8.18
C GLN A 536 -18.66 3.86 7.19
N ARG A 537 -18.92 4.24 5.94
CA ARG A 537 -17.84 4.38 4.94
C ARG A 537 -17.08 5.67 5.24
N PRO A 538 -15.74 5.66 5.20
CA PRO A 538 -14.97 6.90 5.32
C PRO A 538 -15.39 7.88 4.24
N MET A 539 -15.59 9.14 4.62
CA MET A 539 -15.78 10.21 3.64
C MET A 539 -14.44 10.49 2.96
N THR A 540 -14.28 10.00 1.74
CA THR A 540 -13.11 10.26 0.90
C THR A 540 -13.50 11.18 -0.26
N GLY A 541 -12.54 11.98 -0.73
CA GLY A 541 -12.70 12.70 -1.99
C GLY A 541 -12.89 11.75 -3.19
N PRO A 542 -13.19 12.28 -4.38
CA PRO A 542 -13.29 11.48 -5.62
C PRO A 542 -11.97 10.79 -6.03
N MET A 543 -10.86 11.14 -5.36
CA MET A 543 -9.55 10.51 -5.48
C MET A 543 -9.02 10.13 -4.09
N PRO A 544 -9.46 9.00 -3.51
CA PRO A 544 -8.84 8.49 -2.29
C PRO A 544 -7.37 8.12 -2.55
N LEU A 545 -6.52 8.20 -1.53
CA LEU A 545 -5.09 7.82 -1.60
C LEU A 545 -4.89 6.40 -2.15
N GLU A 546 -5.77 5.47 -1.78
CA GLU A 546 -5.75 4.08 -2.27
C GLU A 546 -5.92 3.99 -3.79
N SER A 547 -6.53 4.98 -4.44
CA SER A 547 -6.77 5.01 -5.89
C SER A 547 -5.62 5.58 -6.71
N ILE A 548 -4.53 6.01 -6.08
CA ILE A 548 -3.34 6.56 -6.74
C ILE A 548 -2.05 5.85 -6.27
N ARG A 549 -2.17 4.60 -5.82
CA ARG A 549 -1.02 3.82 -5.33
C ARG A 549 -0.02 3.56 -6.45
N PHE A 550 -0.50 3.22 -7.65
CA PHE A 550 0.36 3.03 -8.81
C PHE A 550 1.11 4.32 -9.18
N LEU A 551 0.44 5.47 -9.11
CA LEU A 551 1.09 6.76 -9.33
C LEU A 551 2.17 7.00 -8.28
N ARG A 552 1.90 6.76 -6.99
CA ARG A 552 2.89 6.87 -5.91
C ARG A 552 4.12 6.00 -6.17
N GLU A 553 3.93 4.72 -6.47
CA GLU A 553 5.02 3.78 -6.77
C GLU A 553 5.86 4.28 -7.95
N LYS A 554 5.22 4.82 -9.00
CA LYS A 554 5.93 5.42 -10.15
C LYS A 554 6.70 6.68 -9.77
N LEU A 555 6.18 7.54 -8.89
CA LEU A 555 6.90 8.72 -8.39
C LEU A 555 8.14 8.32 -7.57
N GLU A 556 8.00 7.35 -6.66
CA GLU A 556 9.12 6.85 -5.85
C GLU A 556 10.20 6.21 -6.73
N ALA A 557 9.80 5.44 -7.75
CA ALA A 557 10.72 4.90 -8.76
C ALA A 557 11.48 6.00 -9.51
N MET A 558 10.87 7.15 -9.74
CA MET A 558 11.48 8.33 -10.37
C MET A 558 12.25 9.24 -9.40
N GLN A 559 12.62 8.73 -8.21
CA GLN A 559 13.39 9.45 -7.20
C GLN A 559 12.67 10.65 -6.57
N PHE A 560 11.34 10.65 -6.55
CA PHE A 560 10.59 11.55 -5.68
C PHE A 560 10.40 10.92 -4.29
N LYS A 561 10.54 11.71 -3.23
CA LYS A 561 10.17 11.29 -1.89
C LYS A 561 8.69 11.60 -1.68
N VAL A 562 7.83 10.60 -1.58
CA VAL A 562 6.39 10.82 -1.42
C VAL A 562 5.98 10.76 0.05
N GLU A 563 5.31 11.80 0.53
CA GLU A 563 4.73 11.90 1.87
C GLU A 563 3.23 12.19 1.75
N GLU A 564 2.44 11.72 2.72
CA GLU A 564 1.01 11.98 2.79
C GLU A 564 0.74 13.02 3.88
N TRP A 565 -0.14 13.97 3.59
CA TRP A 565 -0.58 14.97 4.56
C TRP A 565 -2.10 15.10 4.53
N ASN A 566 -2.74 14.39 5.46
CA ASN A 566 -4.19 14.37 5.58
C ASN A 566 -4.68 15.48 6.50
N LEU A 567 -5.35 16.48 5.91
CA LEU A 567 -5.84 17.67 6.62
C LEU A 567 -7.02 17.37 7.56
N ALA A 568 -7.66 16.21 7.44
CA ALA A 568 -8.73 15.78 8.35
C ALA A 568 -8.22 15.25 9.70
N GLU A 569 -6.93 14.95 9.82
CA GLU A 569 -6.31 14.49 11.06
C GLU A 569 -6.19 15.62 12.10
N GLU A 570 -6.34 15.27 13.38
CA GLU A 570 -6.27 16.24 14.47
C GLU A 570 -4.86 16.82 14.60
N GLY A 571 -4.75 18.15 14.60
CA GLY A 571 -3.47 18.86 14.64
C GLY A 571 -2.65 18.82 13.34
N ALA A 572 -3.12 18.17 12.27
CA ALA A 572 -2.40 18.10 11.00
C ALA A 572 -2.19 19.49 10.37
N LYS A 573 -3.14 20.40 10.57
CA LYS A 573 -3.06 21.77 10.07
C LYS A 573 -1.94 22.57 10.73
N ASP A 574 -1.53 22.22 11.93
CA ASP A 574 -0.47 22.92 12.66
C ASP A 574 0.93 22.33 12.37
N ARG A 575 0.96 21.12 11.81
CA ARG A 575 2.19 20.39 11.46
C ARG A 575 2.42 20.45 9.95
N LEU A 576 3.13 21.48 9.51
CA LEU A 576 3.57 21.54 8.12
C LEU A 576 4.54 20.38 7.80
N PRO A 577 4.51 19.83 6.57
CA PRO A 577 5.49 18.85 6.13
C PRO A 577 6.92 19.36 6.31
N THR A 578 7.82 18.48 6.76
CA THR A 578 9.21 18.86 7.04
C THR A 578 9.97 19.24 5.77
N THR A 579 10.76 20.31 5.85
CA THR A 579 11.69 20.74 4.79
C THR A 579 13.02 20.03 4.93
N GLU A 580 13.55 19.56 3.80
CA GLU A 580 14.88 18.98 3.70
C GLU A 580 15.77 19.95 2.93
N GLU A 581 16.97 20.21 3.44
CA GLU A 581 17.85 21.20 2.84
C GLU A 581 18.24 20.79 1.41
N GLY A 582 17.93 21.65 0.44
CA GLY A 582 18.22 21.42 -0.97
C GLY A 582 17.26 20.48 -1.71
N VAL A 583 16.18 20.02 -1.06
CA VAL A 583 15.12 19.23 -1.72
C VAL A 583 13.86 20.10 -1.82
N PRO A 584 13.40 20.47 -3.03
CA PRO A 584 12.18 21.25 -3.17
C PRO A 584 10.96 20.43 -2.71
N ILE A 585 10.01 21.07 -2.02
CA ILE A 585 8.72 20.46 -1.67
C ILE A 585 7.67 20.85 -2.72
N ILE A 586 6.96 19.86 -3.25
CA ILE A 586 5.82 20.03 -4.15
C ILE A 586 4.57 19.49 -3.45
N HIS A 587 3.57 20.33 -3.27
CA HIS A 587 2.28 19.94 -2.69
C HIS A 587 1.30 19.56 -3.80
N ILE A 588 0.76 18.35 -3.75
CA ILE A 588 -0.24 17.86 -4.69
C ILE A 588 -1.60 17.87 -3.98
N PHE A 589 -2.43 18.85 -4.34
CA PHE A 589 -3.75 19.04 -3.74
C PHE A 589 -4.77 18.14 -4.43
N LEU A 590 -5.18 17.09 -3.73
CA LEU A 590 -6.26 16.21 -4.19
C LEU A 590 -7.62 16.91 -4.03
N PRO A 591 -8.60 16.62 -4.90
CA PRO A 591 -9.95 17.16 -4.78
C PRO A 591 -10.60 16.69 -3.47
N PRO A 592 -11.04 17.60 -2.59
CA PRO A 592 -11.65 17.22 -1.31
C PRO A 592 -13.05 16.62 -1.51
N PRO A 593 -13.59 15.88 -0.53
CA PRO A 593 -14.96 15.39 -0.60
C PRO A 593 -15.96 16.56 -0.65
N PRO A 594 -17.03 16.46 -1.47
CA PRO A 594 -18.11 17.43 -1.40
C PRO A 594 -18.78 17.37 -0.02
N PRO A 595 -19.33 18.49 0.48
CA PRO A 595 -20.03 18.48 1.75
C PRO A 595 -21.24 17.53 1.66
N PRO A 596 -21.47 16.68 2.68
CA PRO A 596 -22.61 15.78 2.67
C PRO A 596 -23.91 16.60 2.70
N PRO A 597 -24.98 16.12 2.04
CA PRO A 597 -26.28 16.77 2.11
C PRO A 597 -26.73 16.96 3.56
N PRO A 598 -27.45 18.04 3.91
CA PRO A 598 -27.82 18.34 5.31
C PRO A 598 -28.52 17.19 6.05
N PHE A 599 -29.31 16.37 5.34
CA PHE A 599 -30.04 15.24 5.91
C PHE A 599 -29.19 13.97 6.14
N MET A 600 -27.97 13.91 5.59
CA MET A 600 -27.02 12.79 5.81
C MET A 600 -25.99 13.08 6.90
N ARG A 601 -26.03 14.25 7.54
CA ARG A 601 -25.09 14.60 8.62
C ARG A 601 -25.46 13.88 9.91
N SER A 602 -25.01 12.63 10.06
CA SER A 602 -25.07 11.90 11.32
C SER A 602 -23.76 12.09 12.10
N GLY A 603 -23.82 12.87 13.18
CA GLY A 603 -22.67 13.15 14.05
C GLY A 603 -21.74 14.26 13.56
N GLU A 604 -20.62 14.44 14.28
CA GLU A 604 -19.56 15.42 14.00
C GLU A 604 -18.64 14.96 12.86
N GLN A 605 -19.22 14.66 11.68
CA GLN A 605 -18.41 14.37 10.49
C GLN A 605 -17.61 15.61 10.09
N LYS A 606 -16.29 15.46 9.93
CA LYS A 606 -15.43 16.55 9.48
C LYS A 606 -15.70 16.83 8.00
N THR A 607 -16.03 18.07 7.67
CA THR A 607 -16.20 18.52 6.28
C THR A 607 -15.08 19.46 5.89
N PHE A 608 -14.66 19.44 4.63
CA PHE A 608 -13.70 20.42 4.11
C PHE A 608 -14.30 21.84 4.15
N THR A 609 -13.57 22.78 4.75
CA THR A 609 -13.99 24.16 4.98
C THR A 609 -13.04 25.16 4.29
N PRO A 610 -13.42 26.43 4.13
CA PRO A 610 -12.50 27.47 3.63
C PRO A 610 -11.21 27.59 4.47
N GLN A 611 -11.25 27.28 5.77
CA GLN A 611 -10.04 27.27 6.62
C GLN A 611 -9.07 26.14 6.25
N ASP A 612 -9.57 25.01 5.77
CA ASP A 612 -8.74 23.95 5.21
C ASP A 612 -8.04 24.42 3.93
N ALA A 613 -8.77 25.18 3.11
CA ALA A 613 -8.23 25.76 1.89
C ALA A 613 -7.04 26.69 2.22
N GLU A 614 -7.14 27.56 3.24
CA GLU A 614 -6.09 28.53 3.62
C GLU A 614 -4.69 27.92 3.81
N ILE A 615 -4.63 26.63 4.14
CA ILE A 615 -3.38 25.89 4.24
C ILE A 615 -2.60 25.94 2.92
N ALA A 616 -3.29 25.90 1.78
CA ALA A 616 -2.68 26.08 0.47
C ALA A 616 -1.99 27.44 0.34
N ARG A 617 -2.59 28.54 0.81
CA ARG A 617 -1.94 29.87 0.80
C ARG A 617 -0.64 29.88 1.58
N ARG A 618 -0.65 29.23 2.76
CA ARG A 618 0.51 29.16 3.64
C ARG A 618 1.66 28.38 3.00
N VAL A 619 1.40 27.22 2.39
CA VAL A 619 2.47 26.42 1.75
C VAL A 619 2.86 26.91 0.35
N LEU A 620 1.99 27.68 -0.30
CA LEU A 620 2.26 28.37 -1.57
C LEU A 620 2.76 29.81 -1.39
N GLY A 621 3.22 30.14 -0.18
CA GLY A 621 3.92 31.39 0.12
C GLY A 621 5.25 31.52 -0.65
N GLU A 622 6.30 31.97 0.03
CA GLU A 622 7.60 32.11 -0.61
C GLU A 622 8.15 30.78 -1.12
N LYS A 623 8.50 30.74 -2.41
CA LYS A 623 9.05 29.57 -3.12
C LYS A 623 8.17 28.32 -3.10
N GLY A 624 6.88 28.46 -2.79
CA GLY A 624 5.96 27.34 -2.80
C GLY A 624 5.81 26.70 -4.18
N ARG A 625 5.57 25.38 -4.23
CA ARG A 625 5.27 24.61 -5.44
C ARG A 625 3.99 23.82 -5.23
N GLY A 626 3.03 23.94 -6.15
CA GLY A 626 1.72 23.31 -6.04
C GLY A 626 1.27 22.64 -7.33
N LEU A 627 0.65 21.47 -7.22
CA LEU A 627 -0.10 20.82 -8.29
C LEU A 627 -1.54 20.60 -7.81
N PHE A 628 -2.51 21.23 -8.44
CA PHE A 628 -3.93 21.09 -8.10
C PHE A 628 -4.61 20.14 -9.05
N LEU A 629 -5.25 19.11 -8.50
CA LEU A 629 -5.99 18.12 -9.26
C LEU A 629 -7.49 18.40 -9.20
N ALA A 630 -8.04 18.83 -10.33
CA ALA A 630 -9.45 19.07 -10.52
C ALA A 630 -10.06 18.05 -11.49
N LEU A 631 -11.37 17.85 -11.37
CA LEU A 631 -12.14 16.96 -12.23
C LEU A 631 -13.57 17.47 -12.36
N TRP A 632 -14.26 17.02 -13.40
CA TRP A 632 -15.70 17.25 -13.53
C TRP A 632 -16.46 16.54 -12.40
N MET A 633 -17.21 17.31 -11.60
CA MET A 633 -18.02 16.80 -10.50
C MET A 633 -19.49 16.83 -10.89
N GLN A 634 -20.07 15.65 -11.14
CA GLN A 634 -21.50 15.53 -11.38
C GLN A 634 -22.26 15.95 -10.11
N GLN A 635 -23.28 16.79 -10.26
CA GLN A 635 -24.16 17.13 -9.14
C GLN A 635 -24.96 15.86 -8.74
N PRO A 636 -24.83 15.38 -7.48
CA PRO A 636 -25.42 14.12 -7.05
C PRO A 636 -26.94 14.20 -6.91
N MET A 637 -27.52 15.40 -6.86
CA MET A 637 -28.96 15.61 -6.79
C MET A 637 -29.38 16.88 -7.55
N GLN A 638 -30.49 16.77 -8.28
CA GLN A 638 -31.09 17.86 -9.07
C GLN A 638 -31.42 19.12 -8.24
N PHE A 639 -31.60 19.00 -6.93
CA PHE A 639 -31.95 20.10 -6.01
C PHE A 639 -30.83 20.43 -5.01
N GLY A 640 -29.63 19.87 -5.17
CA GLY A 640 -28.49 20.22 -4.32
C GLY A 640 -27.94 21.61 -4.68
N PRO A 641 -27.29 22.32 -3.74
CA PRO A 641 -26.46 23.46 -4.10
C PRO A 641 -25.36 23.00 -5.05
N PRO A 642 -24.87 23.88 -5.95
CA PRO A 642 -23.76 23.54 -6.81
C PRO A 642 -22.54 23.12 -5.99
N ILE A 643 -21.89 22.03 -6.41
CA ILE A 643 -20.65 21.61 -5.77
C ILE A 643 -19.56 22.59 -6.20
N GLU A 644 -19.06 23.36 -5.25
CA GLU A 644 -17.87 24.18 -5.43
C GLU A 644 -16.62 23.31 -5.25
N TYR A 645 -15.62 23.55 -6.10
CA TYR A 645 -14.31 22.94 -5.93
C TYR A 645 -13.62 23.55 -4.70
N GLY A 646 -13.28 22.74 -3.70
CA GLY A 646 -12.80 23.25 -2.41
C GLY A 646 -11.55 24.15 -2.49
N TRP A 647 -10.68 23.93 -3.47
CA TRP A 647 -9.50 24.77 -3.71
C TRP A 647 -9.76 25.98 -4.63
N GLY A 648 -10.95 26.05 -5.24
CA GLY A 648 -11.34 27.05 -6.23
C GLY A 648 -11.17 28.50 -5.78
N PRO A 649 -11.62 28.91 -4.58
CA PRO A 649 -11.46 30.29 -4.11
C PRO A 649 -10.01 30.76 -4.08
N ILE A 650 -9.08 29.94 -3.59
CA ILE A 650 -7.66 30.32 -3.52
C ILE A 650 -7.03 30.41 -4.91
N LEU A 651 -7.37 29.47 -5.80
CA LEU A 651 -6.89 29.52 -7.17
C LEU A 651 -7.39 30.77 -7.90
N ARG A 652 -8.64 31.16 -7.67
CA ARG A 652 -9.21 32.37 -8.27
C ARG A 652 -8.59 33.63 -7.70
N ASP A 653 -8.58 33.76 -6.38
CA ASP A 653 -8.20 34.99 -5.68
C ASP A 653 -6.68 35.25 -5.73
N ASP A 654 -5.86 34.22 -5.55
CA ASP A 654 -4.41 34.37 -5.40
C ASP A 654 -3.64 34.14 -6.71
N TRP A 655 -4.26 33.45 -7.68
CA TRP A 655 -3.60 33.05 -8.93
C TRP A 655 -4.35 33.46 -10.19
N GLY A 656 -5.59 33.95 -10.09
CA GLY A 656 -6.40 34.29 -11.27
C GLY A 656 -6.80 33.05 -12.09
N VAL A 657 -6.99 31.90 -11.45
CA VAL A 657 -7.38 30.64 -12.10
C VAL A 657 -8.78 30.22 -11.66
N ASP A 658 -9.71 30.11 -12.60
CA ASP A 658 -11.08 29.68 -12.36
C ASP A 658 -11.29 28.22 -12.81
N VAL A 659 -11.60 27.34 -11.86
CA VAL A 659 -11.76 25.90 -12.10
C VAL A 659 -13.24 25.58 -12.26
N ASP A 660 -13.67 25.23 -13.47
CA ASP A 660 -15.06 25.00 -13.80
C ASP A 660 -15.45 23.51 -13.70
N THR A 661 -15.53 22.99 -12.47
CA THR A 661 -15.85 21.57 -12.22
C THR A 661 -17.29 21.19 -12.59
N GLN A 662 -18.15 22.15 -12.93
CA GLN A 662 -19.54 21.92 -13.32
C GLN A 662 -19.67 21.57 -14.80
N ARG A 663 -18.68 21.91 -15.62
CA ARG A 663 -18.66 21.59 -17.05
C ARG A 663 -17.70 20.46 -17.33
N ARG A 664 -18.18 19.44 -18.03
CA ARG A 664 -17.36 18.34 -18.54
C ARG A 664 -16.90 18.65 -19.94
N VAL A 665 -15.61 18.51 -20.21
CA VAL A 665 -15.08 18.57 -21.58
C VAL A 665 -15.50 17.28 -22.30
N ILE A 666 -16.26 17.43 -23.37
CA ILE A 666 -16.77 16.31 -24.17
C ILE A 666 -16.41 16.48 -25.64
N ARG A 667 -16.25 15.34 -26.32
CA ARG A 667 -16.05 15.26 -27.76
C ARG A 667 -17.25 14.61 -28.44
N GLY A 668 -18.01 15.39 -29.19
CA GLY A 668 -19.15 14.93 -29.98
C GLY A 668 -18.77 14.50 -31.39
N VAL A 669 -19.51 13.54 -31.95
CA VAL A 669 -19.40 13.17 -33.36
C VAL A 669 -20.30 14.10 -34.17
N VAL A 670 -19.71 15.03 -34.93
CA VAL A 670 -20.46 16.00 -35.74
C VAL A 670 -21.38 15.28 -36.73
N ASP A 671 -22.67 15.58 -36.69
CA ASP A 671 -23.60 15.12 -37.71
C ASP A 671 -23.36 15.88 -39.02
N ARG A 672 -22.98 15.16 -40.07
CA ARG A 672 -22.71 15.74 -41.39
C ARG A 672 -23.99 16.19 -42.11
N ARG A 673 -25.16 15.68 -41.71
CA ARG A 673 -26.45 15.98 -42.33
C ARG A 673 -27.14 17.18 -41.67
N GLU A 674 -27.01 17.30 -40.35
CA GLU A 674 -27.65 18.37 -39.55
C GLU A 674 -26.59 19.17 -38.77
N PRO A 675 -26.06 20.28 -39.35
CA PRO A 675 -25.09 21.13 -38.66
C PRO A 675 -25.60 21.59 -37.28
N GLY A 676 -24.74 21.49 -36.26
CA GLY A 676 -25.09 21.82 -34.88
C GLY A 676 -25.69 20.65 -34.08
N ARG A 677 -25.86 19.48 -34.71
CA ARG A 677 -26.13 18.21 -34.01
C ARG A 677 -24.90 17.33 -33.89
N TYR A 678 -24.89 16.54 -32.83
CA TYR A 678 -23.79 15.69 -32.44
C TYR A 678 -24.31 14.33 -31.98
N GLY A 679 -23.57 13.27 -32.29
CA GLY A 679 -23.68 11.98 -31.61
C GLY A 679 -22.59 11.83 -30.54
N ILE A 680 -22.61 10.72 -29.81
CA ILE A 680 -21.52 10.33 -28.90
C ILE A 680 -20.80 9.10 -29.44
N ASN A 681 -19.47 9.16 -29.41
CA ASN A 681 -18.65 7.96 -29.44
C ASN A 681 -18.41 7.50 -28.00
N VAL A 682 -18.99 6.35 -27.61
CA VAL A 682 -18.91 5.82 -26.24
C VAL A 682 -17.47 5.60 -25.79
N VAL A 683 -16.55 5.25 -26.69
CA VAL A 683 -15.13 5.12 -26.35
C VAL A 683 -14.55 6.50 -26.04
N GLN A 684 -14.81 7.51 -26.88
CA GLN A 684 -14.32 8.88 -26.64
C GLN A 684 -14.96 9.55 -25.43
N TRP A 685 -16.15 9.08 -25.01
CA TRP A 685 -16.79 9.52 -23.78
C TRP A 685 -15.99 9.13 -22.54
N TRP A 686 -15.32 7.97 -22.55
CA TRP A 686 -14.48 7.49 -21.45
C TRP A 686 -12.99 7.82 -21.63
N TYR A 687 -12.53 7.85 -22.88
CA TYR A 687 -11.14 8.04 -23.30
C TYR A 687 -11.07 9.14 -24.36
N MET A 688 -11.28 10.38 -23.94
CA MET A 688 -11.28 11.53 -24.84
C MET A 688 -9.86 11.80 -25.32
N GLN A 689 -9.64 11.76 -26.63
CA GLN A 689 -8.35 12.12 -27.19
C GLN A 689 -8.20 13.65 -27.22
N LEU A 690 -7.19 14.16 -26.52
CA LEU A 690 -6.84 15.59 -26.49
C LEU A 690 -5.31 15.76 -26.40
N ASN A 691 -4.68 16.10 -27.51
CA ASN A 691 -3.22 16.21 -27.66
C ASN A 691 -2.75 17.59 -28.17
N SER A 692 -3.61 18.61 -28.04
CA SER A 692 -3.35 20.00 -28.43
C SER A 692 -2.50 20.73 -27.38
N PHE A 693 -1.29 20.21 -27.13
CA PHE A 693 -0.32 20.84 -26.23
C PHE A 693 0.28 22.11 -26.83
N THR A 694 0.46 23.11 -25.99
CA THR A 694 1.14 24.37 -26.34
C THR A 694 2.67 24.18 -26.37
N GLU A 695 3.42 25.27 -26.59
CA GLU A 695 4.89 25.25 -26.53
C GLU A 695 5.44 25.13 -25.09
N HIS A 696 4.56 24.97 -24.09
CA HIS A 696 4.99 24.87 -22.70
C HIS A 696 5.83 23.61 -22.47
N ALA A 697 6.92 23.73 -21.72
CA ALA A 697 7.91 22.66 -21.51
C ALA A 697 7.27 21.35 -21.03
N ILE A 698 6.28 21.43 -20.13
CA ILE A 698 5.56 20.27 -19.59
C ILE A 698 4.93 19.40 -20.70
N GLY A 699 4.24 20.03 -21.66
CA GLY A 699 3.44 19.34 -22.67
C GLY A 699 4.14 19.15 -24.01
N TYR A 700 5.16 19.95 -24.31
CA TYR A 700 5.83 19.96 -25.62
C TYR A 700 6.32 18.57 -26.08
N PRO A 701 7.01 17.76 -25.23
CA PRO A 701 7.47 16.42 -25.64
C PRO A 701 6.33 15.45 -25.97
N LEU A 702 5.12 15.71 -25.46
CA LEU A 702 3.96 14.83 -25.57
C LEU A 702 3.06 15.14 -26.78
N ARG A 703 3.40 16.15 -27.59
CA ARG A 703 2.63 16.55 -28.79
C ARG A 703 2.41 15.44 -29.81
N ALA A 704 3.40 14.57 -29.96
CA ALA A 704 3.33 13.43 -30.87
C ALA A 704 2.62 12.22 -30.24
N ARG A 705 2.22 12.30 -28.97
CA ARG A 705 1.62 11.19 -28.22
C ARG A 705 0.10 11.20 -28.30
N ARG A 706 -0.45 10.00 -28.19
CA ARG A 706 -1.89 9.81 -28.09
C ARG A 706 -2.31 9.97 -26.63
N MET A 707 -2.57 11.21 -26.24
CA MET A 707 -3.14 11.48 -24.92
C MET A 707 -4.63 11.12 -24.90
N LEU A 708 -5.01 10.29 -23.94
CA LEU A 708 -6.39 9.96 -23.62
C LEU A 708 -6.70 10.53 -22.24
N ILE A 709 -7.85 11.19 -22.12
CA ILE A 709 -8.24 11.93 -20.93
C ILE A 709 -9.63 11.49 -20.49
N LYS A 710 -9.83 11.36 -19.18
CA LYS A 710 -11.11 11.01 -18.55
C LYS A 710 -11.63 12.19 -17.74
N ASP A 711 -12.91 12.51 -17.97
CA ASP A 711 -13.71 13.43 -17.15
C ASP A 711 -13.05 14.78 -16.86
N ALA A 712 -12.47 15.37 -17.91
CA ALA A 712 -11.81 16.66 -17.79
C ALA A 712 -12.81 17.81 -17.57
N CYS A 713 -12.37 18.84 -16.86
CA CYS A 713 -13.06 20.13 -16.74
C CYS A 713 -12.20 21.30 -17.27
N PRO A 714 -12.80 22.43 -17.69
CA PRO A 714 -12.07 23.64 -18.08
C PRO A 714 -11.35 24.30 -16.89
N ILE A 715 -10.16 24.87 -17.15
CA ILE A 715 -9.33 25.59 -16.17
C ILE A 715 -9.10 27.03 -16.64
N ASN A 716 -10.15 27.84 -16.60
CA ASN A 716 -10.17 29.15 -17.22
C ASN A 716 -9.23 30.16 -16.52
N ILE A 717 -8.75 31.14 -17.28
CA ILE A 717 -8.10 32.33 -16.70
C ILE A 717 -9.21 33.25 -16.20
N ALA A 718 -9.16 33.64 -14.94
CA ALA A 718 -10.14 34.54 -14.33
C ALA A 718 -10.06 35.95 -14.94
N GLU A 719 -11.14 36.74 -14.78
CA GLU A 719 -11.18 38.12 -15.27
C GLU A 719 -10.10 39.02 -14.66
N GLN A 720 -9.73 38.74 -13.41
CA GLN A 720 -8.68 39.42 -12.68
C GLN A 720 -7.55 38.44 -12.41
N VAL A 721 -6.38 38.71 -12.99
CA VAL A 721 -5.13 37.99 -12.69
C VAL A 721 -4.25 38.92 -11.87
N PRO A 722 -3.74 38.50 -10.71
CA PRO A 722 -2.83 39.32 -9.91
C PRO A 722 -1.61 39.77 -10.71
N GLU A 723 -1.16 41.01 -10.54
CA GLU A 723 -0.15 41.66 -11.40
C GLU A 723 1.17 40.87 -11.53
N HIS A 724 1.57 40.16 -10.48
CA HIS A 724 2.81 39.40 -10.41
C HIS A 724 2.67 37.93 -10.85
N VAL A 725 1.46 37.50 -11.25
CA VAL A 725 1.16 36.13 -11.69
C VAL A 725 1.10 36.05 -13.20
N LYS A 726 1.86 35.11 -13.77
CA LYS A 726 1.86 34.79 -15.19
C LYS A 726 1.28 33.41 -15.40
N LEU A 727 0.18 33.33 -16.16
CA LEU A 727 -0.50 32.08 -16.49
C LEU A 727 -0.19 31.65 -17.93
N GLN A 728 0.03 30.35 -18.14
CA GLN A 728 0.26 29.78 -19.47
C GLN A 728 -0.50 28.46 -19.67
N PRO A 729 -1.27 28.31 -20.76
CA PRO A 729 -1.90 27.03 -21.07
C PRO A 729 -0.83 25.99 -21.39
N VAL A 730 -0.96 24.79 -20.81
CA VAL A 730 -0.12 23.62 -21.13
C VAL A 730 -0.84 22.73 -22.14
N LEU A 731 -2.14 22.48 -21.91
CA LEU A 731 -3.03 21.72 -22.76
C LEU A 731 -4.35 22.48 -22.89
N GLU A 732 -4.79 22.72 -24.12
CA GLU A 732 -6.03 23.48 -24.39
C GLU A 732 -6.89 22.79 -25.44
N ALA A 733 -8.20 22.99 -25.37
CA ALA A 733 -9.10 22.71 -26.48
C ALA A 733 -8.76 23.65 -27.65
N PRO A 734 -8.45 23.14 -28.86
CA PRO A 734 -7.94 23.99 -29.93
C PRO A 734 -9.04 24.90 -30.49
N LYS A 735 -8.66 26.14 -30.78
CA LYS A 735 -9.58 27.13 -31.37
C LYS A 735 -10.18 26.60 -32.68
N GLY A 736 -11.50 26.70 -32.81
CA GLY A 736 -12.22 26.27 -34.01
C GLY A 736 -12.60 24.79 -34.04
N ALA A 737 -12.26 24.00 -33.02
CA ALA A 737 -12.80 22.64 -32.89
C ALA A 737 -14.33 22.68 -32.77
N THR A 738 -15.00 22.06 -33.73
CA THR A 738 -16.47 21.94 -33.76
C THR A 738 -16.96 20.68 -33.08
N ASP A 739 -16.08 19.71 -32.86
CA ASP A 739 -16.38 18.43 -32.21
C ASP A 739 -16.07 18.43 -30.71
N LEU A 740 -15.48 19.50 -30.15
CA LEU A 740 -15.04 19.58 -28.75
C LEU A 740 -15.66 20.82 -28.08
N TRP A 741 -16.19 20.68 -26.87
CA TRP A 741 -16.68 21.79 -26.03
C TRP A 741 -16.79 21.34 -24.57
N ALA A 742 -17.04 22.29 -23.66
CA ALA A 742 -17.35 21.98 -22.26
C ALA A 742 -18.86 22.10 -22.01
N GLU A 743 -19.46 21.06 -21.46
CA GLU A 743 -20.91 20.89 -21.32
C GLU A 743 -21.33 20.78 -19.85
N GLN A 744 -22.35 21.55 -19.48
CA GLN A 744 -22.93 21.53 -18.13
C GLN A 744 -24.10 20.55 -18.03
N ASP A 745 -24.95 20.50 -19.07
CA ASP A 745 -26.16 19.69 -19.08
C ASP A 745 -25.90 18.31 -19.70
N ILE A 746 -25.18 17.48 -18.93
CA ILE A 746 -24.82 16.11 -19.31
C ILE A 746 -26.03 15.17 -19.24
N GLU A 747 -27.00 15.44 -18.36
CA GLU A 747 -28.22 14.61 -18.23
C GLU A 747 -29.06 14.63 -19.50
N ARG A 748 -29.24 15.79 -20.14
CA ARG A 748 -29.92 15.88 -21.43
C ARG A 748 -29.30 15.00 -22.50
N ILE A 749 -27.98 14.86 -22.47
CA ILE A 749 -27.25 14.00 -23.40
C ILE A 749 -27.52 12.53 -23.11
N PHE A 750 -27.48 12.13 -21.83
CA PHE A 750 -27.84 10.76 -21.43
C PHE A 750 -29.30 10.44 -21.76
N MET A 751 -30.23 11.36 -21.55
CA MET A 751 -31.64 11.17 -21.90
C MET A 751 -31.81 11.00 -23.42
N ALA A 752 -31.10 11.76 -24.25
CA ALA A 752 -31.12 11.60 -25.70
C ALA A 752 -30.63 10.21 -26.13
N LEU A 753 -29.56 9.70 -25.50
CA LEU A 753 -29.04 8.36 -25.75
C LEU A 753 -29.99 7.24 -25.29
N GLN A 754 -30.57 7.37 -24.08
CA GLN A 754 -31.43 6.34 -23.50
C GLN A 754 -32.78 6.23 -24.20
N THR A 755 -33.38 7.35 -24.57
CA THR A 755 -34.72 7.36 -25.20
C THR A 755 -34.69 6.95 -26.67
N GLY A 756 -33.52 6.94 -27.31
CA GLY A 756 -33.38 6.71 -28.75
C GLY A 756 -34.11 7.73 -29.62
N ALA A 757 -34.60 8.83 -29.03
CA ALA A 757 -35.28 9.87 -29.76
C ALA A 757 -34.30 10.53 -30.74
N ARG A 758 -34.68 10.63 -32.03
CA ARG A 758 -33.91 11.33 -33.08
C ARG A 758 -32.50 10.76 -33.32
N ASP A 759 -32.43 9.45 -33.51
CA ASP A 759 -31.20 8.71 -33.89
C ASP A 759 -30.05 8.83 -32.87
N GLY A 760 -30.35 9.20 -31.62
CA GLY A 760 -29.34 9.40 -30.56
C GLY A 760 -28.50 10.67 -30.72
N SER A 761 -28.96 11.63 -31.55
CA SER A 761 -28.31 12.93 -31.74
C SER A 761 -28.81 14.00 -30.74
N PHE A 762 -27.96 14.97 -30.41
CA PHE A 762 -28.27 16.07 -29.51
C PHE A 762 -27.60 17.38 -29.94
N THR A 763 -28.02 18.51 -29.39
CA THR A 763 -27.41 19.84 -29.62
C THR A 763 -26.58 20.25 -28.41
N ARG A 764 -25.67 21.21 -28.54
CA ARG A 764 -25.00 21.84 -27.39
C ARG A 764 -26.03 22.56 -26.50
N SER A 765 -25.79 22.65 -25.20
CA SER A 765 -26.63 23.48 -24.33
C SER A 765 -26.32 24.96 -24.56
N GLU A 766 -27.20 25.85 -24.12
CA GLU A 766 -26.94 27.30 -24.15
C GLU A 766 -25.79 27.69 -23.20
N GLN A 767 -25.49 26.86 -22.21
CA GLN A 767 -24.43 27.04 -21.22
C GLN A 767 -23.11 26.36 -21.62
N ALA A 768 -23.05 25.75 -22.81
CA ALA A 768 -21.86 25.10 -23.32
C ALA A 768 -20.77 26.13 -23.66
N VAL A 769 -19.54 25.86 -23.24
CA VAL A 769 -18.38 26.72 -23.52
C VAL A 769 -17.64 26.19 -24.74
N ALA A 770 -17.54 27.02 -25.78
CA ALA A 770 -16.83 26.67 -27.00
C ALA A 770 -15.30 26.88 -26.85
N PRO A 771 -14.46 26.09 -27.56
CA PRO A 771 -13.02 26.31 -27.61
C PRO A 771 -12.65 27.70 -28.19
N PRO A 772 -11.49 28.27 -27.82
CA PRO A 772 -10.45 27.66 -27.01
C PRO A 772 -10.70 27.82 -25.51
N PHE A 773 -10.37 26.78 -24.75
CA PHE A 773 -10.25 26.86 -23.29
C PHE A 773 -9.15 25.90 -22.82
N PRO A 774 -8.33 26.31 -21.83
CA PRO A 774 -7.35 25.43 -21.19
C PRO A 774 -8.02 24.28 -20.42
N VAL A 775 -7.37 23.12 -20.44
CA VAL A 775 -7.65 21.96 -19.58
C VAL A 775 -6.54 21.77 -18.54
N ILE A 776 -5.32 22.24 -18.86
CA ILE A 776 -4.19 22.32 -17.94
C ILE A 776 -3.54 23.69 -18.07
N LEU A 777 -3.31 24.35 -16.94
CA LEU A 777 -2.74 25.68 -16.85
C LEU A 777 -1.54 25.67 -15.88
N SER A 778 -0.44 26.32 -16.25
CA SER A 778 0.67 26.62 -15.34
C SER A 778 0.59 28.08 -14.89
N GLY A 779 1.09 28.35 -13.68
CA GLY A 779 1.18 29.68 -13.11
C GLY A 779 2.55 29.91 -12.46
N GLU A 780 3.16 31.05 -12.72
CA GLU A 780 4.37 31.52 -12.04
C GLU A 780 4.08 32.85 -11.34
N ASN A 781 4.39 32.92 -10.05
CA ASN A 781 4.25 34.13 -9.24
C ASN A 781 5.65 34.71 -9.01
N SER A 782 5.94 35.85 -9.65
CA SER A 782 7.25 36.48 -9.62
C SER A 782 7.60 37.13 -8.27
N ASP A 783 6.60 37.58 -7.50
CA ASP A 783 6.79 38.19 -6.18
C ASP A 783 7.22 37.15 -5.15
N LYS A 784 6.48 36.04 -5.08
CA LYS A 784 6.75 34.95 -4.14
C LYS A 784 7.77 33.94 -4.66
N ASN A 785 8.18 34.04 -5.93
CA ASN A 785 8.90 32.99 -6.65
C ASN A 785 8.23 31.60 -6.51
N SER A 786 6.90 31.57 -6.49
CA SER A 786 6.12 30.33 -6.38
C SER A 786 5.59 29.88 -7.73
N LYS A 787 5.31 28.57 -7.87
CA LYS A 787 4.80 27.98 -9.11
C LYS A 787 3.63 27.06 -8.81
N ILE A 788 2.63 27.07 -9.69
CA ILE A 788 1.53 26.11 -9.66
C ILE A 788 1.29 25.47 -11.01
N VAL A 789 0.71 24.29 -10.99
CA VAL A 789 0.05 23.67 -12.15
C VAL A 789 -1.35 23.25 -11.71
N VAL A 790 -2.35 23.54 -12.53
CA VAL A 790 -3.74 23.13 -12.29
C VAL A 790 -4.17 22.20 -13.42
N MET A 791 -4.53 20.97 -13.07
CA MET A 791 -4.90 19.91 -14.01
C MET A 791 -6.38 19.59 -13.87
N GLY A 792 -7.18 19.87 -14.91
CA GLY A 792 -8.60 19.57 -14.95
C GLY A 792 -8.95 18.11 -15.22
N ASN A 793 -7.96 17.21 -15.30
CA ASN A 793 -8.09 15.82 -15.73
C ASN A 793 -7.67 14.81 -14.65
N ALA A 794 -7.93 15.11 -13.38
CA ALA A 794 -7.42 14.33 -12.25
C ALA A 794 -7.78 12.83 -12.27
N LEU A 795 -8.95 12.45 -12.81
CA LEU A 795 -9.34 11.04 -12.97
C LEU A 795 -8.46 10.27 -13.97
N SER A 796 -7.65 10.95 -14.77
CA SER A 796 -6.73 10.35 -15.75
C SER A 796 -5.42 9.82 -15.11
N VAL A 797 -5.22 10.04 -13.81
CA VAL A 797 -4.05 9.52 -13.07
C VAL A 797 -4.43 8.54 -11.94
N ARG A 798 -5.70 8.13 -11.87
CA ARG A 798 -6.13 7.06 -10.97
C ARG A 798 -5.70 5.69 -11.48
N ASP A 799 -5.44 4.78 -10.55
CA ASP A 799 -5.04 3.40 -10.81
C ASP A 799 -6.05 2.67 -11.70
N ASP A 800 -7.36 2.85 -11.46
CA ASP A 800 -8.41 2.21 -12.26
C ASP A 800 -8.44 2.71 -13.71
N TYR A 801 -7.90 3.89 -13.99
CA TYR A 801 -7.76 4.40 -15.35
C TYR A 801 -6.42 4.00 -15.97
N LEU A 802 -5.32 4.17 -15.23
CA LEU A 802 -3.96 3.90 -15.69
C LEU A 802 -3.69 2.41 -15.94
N GLN A 803 -4.48 1.52 -15.35
CA GLN A 803 -4.35 0.08 -15.52
C GLN A 803 -5.40 -0.50 -16.49
N GLN A 804 -6.40 0.30 -16.90
CA GLN A 804 -7.49 -0.19 -17.74
C GLN A 804 -7.15 -0.05 -19.24
N ARG A 805 -7.32 -1.15 -19.98
CA ARG A 805 -7.22 -1.14 -21.43
C ARG A 805 -8.30 -0.29 -22.10
N VAL A 806 -7.89 0.39 -23.17
CA VAL A 806 -8.77 1.26 -23.93
C VAL A 806 -9.48 0.44 -25.00
N VAL A 807 -10.79 0.33 -24.90
CA VAL A 807 -11.59 -0.37 -25.93
C VAL A 807 -11.57 0.44 -27.23
N ARG A 808 -11.31 -0.22 -28.35
CA ARG A 808 -11.35 0.37 -29.68
C ARG A 808 -12.20 -0.49 -30.62
N PHE A 809 -13.03 0.16 -31.43
CA PHE A 809 -13.71 -0.49 -32.55
C PHE A 809 -12.77 -0.53 -33.76
N GLY A 810 -12.57 -1.72 -34.35
CA GLY A 810 -11.84 -1.85 -35.61
C GLY A 810 -12.50 -1.08 -36.75
N GLU A 811 -11.81 -0.88 -37.88
CA GLU A 811 -12.27 -0.03 -39.00
C GLU A 811 -13.66 -0.38 -39.55
N LYS A 812 -14.10 -1.63 -39.41
CA LYS A 812 -15.44 -2.09 -39.84
C LYS A 812 -16.45 -2.20 -38.69
N ALA A 813 -16.11 -1.75 -37.50
CA ALA A 813 -16.88 -1.91 -36.26
C ALA A 813 -17.24 -3.38 -35.90
N THR A 814 -16.69 -4.37 -36.61
CA THR A 814 -17.01 -5.80 -36.43
C THR A 814 -16.11 -6.50 -35.42
N ARG A 815 -15.02 -5.88 -34.98
CA ARG A 815 -14.09 -6.44 -34.00
C ARG A 815 -13.81 -5.42 -32.91
N LEU A 816 -13.98 -5.85 -31.66
CA LEU A 816 -13.58 -5.12 -30.48
C LEU A 816 -12.11 -5.42 -30.22
N MET A 817 -11.27 -4.40 -30.34
CA MET A 817 -9.85 -4.47 -30.00
C MET A 817 -9.63 -3.71 -28.70
N THR A 818 -8.51 -3.96 -28.04
CA THR A 818 -8.10 -3.20 -26.87
C THR A 818 -6.71 -2.64 -27.11
N ASP A 819 -6.57 -1.33 -26.99
CA ASP A 819 -5.27 -0.69 -26.94
C ASP A 819 -4.73 -0.79 -25.49
N PRO A 820 -3.40 -0.68 -25.29
CA PRO A 820 -2.79 -0.61 -23.97
C PRO A 820 -3.38 0.52 -23.10
N PRO A 821 -3.22 0.44 -21.76
CA PRO A 821 -3.63 1.49 -20.85
C PRO A 821 -2.95 2.84 -21.17
N PRO A 822 -3.64 3.97 -20.90
CA PRO A 822 -3.19 5.31 -21.27
C PRO A 822 -2.13 5.87 -20.29
N THR A 823 -0.95 5.26 -20.29
CA THR A 823 0.14 5.57 -19.36
C THR A 823 0.80 6.93 -19.62
N GLU A 824 0.56 7.55 -20.78
CA GLU A 824 1.12 8.87 -21.13
C GLU A 824 0.64 10.00 -20.20
N ASN A 825 -0.46 9.80 -19.46
CA ASN A 825 -0.89 10.73 -18.41
C ASN A 825 0.06 10.76 -17.21
N VAL A 826 0.76 9.65 -16.93
CA VAL A 826 1.81 9.60 -15.90
C VAL A 826 2.99 10.46 -16.33
N ASP A 827 3.41 10.36 -17.59
CA ASP A 827 4.49 11.22 -18.13
C ASP A 827 4.13 12.70 -18.05
N LEU A 828 2.88 13.06 -18.40
CA LEU A 828 2.39 14.44 -18.27
C LEU A 828 2.42 14.94 -16.82
N PHE A 829 1.97 14.10 -15.89
CA PHE A 829 1.97 14.39 -14.46
C PHE A 829 3.40 14.59 -13.93
N VAL A 830 4.30 13.66 -14.25
CA VAL A 830 5.71 13.70 -13.86
C VAL A 830 6.43 14.90 -14.47
N ASN A 831 6.17 15.24 -15.73
CA ASN A 831 6.73 16.42 -16.37
C ASN A 831 6.31 17.72 -15.67
N ALA A 832 5.08 17.77 -15.15
CA ALA A 832 4.64 18.89 -14.31
C ALA A 832 5.44 18.95 -13.00
N LEU A 833 5.71 17.81 -12.35
CA LEU A 833 6.54 17.76 -11.14
C LEU A 833 7.99 18.16 -11.39
N TYR A 834 8.60 17.71 -12.49
CA TYR A 834 9.96 18.14 -12.86
C TYR A 834 10.02 19.65 -13.15
N TRP A 835 9.00 20.21 -13.80
CA TRP A 835 8.92 21.66 -14.00
C TRP A 835 8.76 22.42 -12.68
N LEU A 836 7.92 21.93 -11.77
CA LEU A 836 7.75 22.49 -10.43
C LEU A 836 9.02 22.35 -9.57
N ALA A 837 9.81 21.29 -9.77
CA ALA A 837 11.10 21.08 -9.12
C ALA A 837 12.25 21.92 -9.72
N ASP A 838 11.97 22.77 -10.72
CA ASP A 838 12.98 23.52 -11.48
C ASP A 838 14.00 22.61 -12.20
N ARG A 839 13.53 21.43 -12.65
CA ARG A 839 14.30 20.41 -13.40
C ARG A 839 13.75 20.16 -14.81
N PRO A 840 13.63 21.20 -15.67
CA PRO A 840 13.15 21.02 -17.04
C PRO A 840 14.07 20.12 -17.89
N ASP A 841 15.31 19.89 -17.44
CA ASP A 841 16.25 18.95 -18.05
C ASP A 841 15.75 17.51 -18.00
N LEU A 842 14.94 17.13 -17.01
CA LEU A 842 14.42 15.77 -16.83
C LEU A 842 13.08 15.54 -17.54
N ILE A 843 12.46 16.59 -18.08
CA ILE A 843 11.19 16.51 -18.82
C ILE A 843 11.43 15.78 -20.15
N ALA A 844 10.67 14.72 -20.38
CA ALA A 844 10.69 13.95 -21.61
C ALA A 844 9.34 13.26 -21.85
N ALA A 845 9.14 12.70 -23.04
CA ALA A 845 8.14 11.67 -23.23
C ALA A 845 8.83 10.31 -23.01
N GLY A 846 8.17 9.39 -22.30
CA GLY A 846 8.62 8.00 -22.22
C GLY A 846 8.71 7.36 -23.61
N PRO A 847 9.27 6.15 -23.78
CA PRO A 847 9.33 5.50 -25.09
C PRO A 847 7.96 5.47 -25.75
N ALA A 848 7.88 5.80 -27.04
CA ALA A 848 6.63 5.60 -27.78
C ALA A 848 6.44 4.12 -27.96
N GLU A 849 5.28 3.59 -27.54
CA GLU A 849 4.73 2.42 -28.19
C GLU A 849 4.39 2.82 -29.62
N VAL A 850 5.41 2.90 -30.46
CA VAL A 850 5.21 2.97 -31.89
C VAL A 850 4.49 1.66 -32.21
N PRO A 851 3.26 1.70 -32.74
CA PRO A 851 2.58 0.48 -33.12
C PRO A 851 3.53 -0.26 -34.03
N ILE A 852 4.04 -1.40 -33.56
CA ILE A 852 4.89 -2.27 -34.37
C ILE A 852 4.05 -2.50 -35.61
N VAL A 853 4.53 -2.04 -36.76
CA VAL A 853 3.86 -2.32 -38.03
C VAL A 853 3.72 -3.82 -38.05
N GLY A 854 2.47 -4.29 -37.87
CA GLY A 854 2.21 -5.71 -37.72
C GLY A 854 2.86 -6.45 -38.90
N PRO A 855 3.33 -7.69 -38.72
CA PRO A 855 3.92 -8.43 -39.81
C PRO A 855 2.98 -8.34 -41.01
N ILE A 856 3.47 -7.74 -42.10
CA ILE A 856 2.67 -7.50 -43.31
C ILE A 856 1.98 -8.81 -43.65
N GLU A 857 0.64 -8.81 -43.68
CA GLU A 857 -0.13 -10.01 -43.96
C GLU A 857 0.42 -10.70 -45.21
N PRO A 858 0.52 -12.04 -45.25
CA PRO A 858 1.11 -12.75 -46.38
C PRO A 858 0.50 -12.34 -47.74
N GLY A 859 -0.80 -12.03 -47.78
CA GLY A 859 -1.48 -11.51 -48.97
C GLY A 859 -1.01 -10.11 -49.39
N SER A 860 -0.83 -9.20 -48.42
CA SER A 860 -0.31 -7.85 -48.65
C SER A 860 1.16 -7.84 -49.03
N ARG A 861 1.96 -8.84 -48.58
CA ARG A 861 3.35 -9.00 -49.04
C ARG A 861 3.40 -9.25 -50.54
N SER A 862 2.55 -10.13 -51.07
CA SER A 862 2.48 -10.39 -52.50
C SER A 862 2.05 -9.16 -53.29
N PHE A 863 1.10 -8.37 -52.76
CA PHE A 863 0.69 -7.11 -53.39
C PHE A 863 1.79 -6.05 -53.37
N LEU A 864 2.50 -5.87 -52.25
CA LEU A 864 3.62 -4.93 -52.16
C LEU A 864 4.78 -5.36 -53.07
N TRP A 865 5.08 -6.66 -53.13
CA TRP A 865 6.03 -7.21 -54.09
C TRP A 865 5.61 -6.92 -55.53
N PHE A 866 4.34 -7.18 -55.86
CA PHE A 866 3.80 -6.88 -57.17
C PHE A 866 3.88 -5.39 -57.50
N MET A 867 3.51 -4.50 -56.57
CA MET A 867 3.62 -3.05 -56.77
C MET A 867 5.07 -2.60 -56.97
N ASN A 868 6.01 -3.16 -56.20
CA ASN A 868 7.43 -2.84 -56.35
C ASN A 868 7.99 -3.34 -57.70
N PHE A 869 7.60 -4.54 -58.12
CA PHE A 869 7.92 -5.08 -59.45
C PHE A 869 7.24 -4.31 -60.58
N ALA A 870 5.97 -3.96 -60.43
CA ALA A 870 5.19 -3.22 -61.41
C ALA A 870 5.73 -1.80 -61.57
N TRP A 871 6.13 -1.15 -60.48
CA TRP A 871 6.80 0.15 -60.52
C TRP A 871 8.16 0.04 -61.21
N THR A 872 8.97 -0.95 -60.85
CA THR A 872 10.25 -1.22 -61.52
C THR A 872 10.05 -1.48 -63.02
N ALA A 873 9.07 -2.30 -63.38
CA ALA A 873 8.72 -2.60 -64.77
C ALA A 873 8.18 -1.38 -65.52
N ALA A 874 7.40 -0.51 -64.86
CA ALA A 874 6.90 0.73 -65.44
C ALA A 874 8.03 1.72 -65.70
N VAL A 875 9.00 1.86 -64.78
CA VAL A 875 10.19 2.69 -64.97
C VAL A 875 11.03 2.15 -66.15
N VAL A 876 11.23 0.83 -66.22
CA VAL A 876 11.92 0.19 -67.36
C VAL A 876 11.16 0.41 -68.66
N GLY A 877 9.85 0.18 -68.66
CA GLY A 877 8.96 0.35 -69.82
C GLY A 877 8.93 1.79 -70.34
N ALA A 878 8.84 2.77 -69.45
CA ALA A 878 8.97 4.18 -69.78
C ALA A 878 10.34 4.49 -70.39
N GLY A 879 11.41 3.89 -69.87
CA GLY A 879 12.75 3.95 -70.46
C GLY A 879 12.81 3.37 -71.88
N VAL A 880 12.16 2.23 -72.12
CA VAL A 880 12.07 1.58 -73.45
C VAL A 880 11.23 2.40 -74.42
N ILE A 881 10.10 2.97 -73.98
CA ILE A 881 9.26 3.84 -74.81
C ILE A 881 10.03 5.11 -75.18
N MET A 882 10.68 5.76 -74.21
CA MET A 882 11.56 6.90 -74.47
C MET A 882 12.68 6.56 -75.45
N TRP A 883 13.25 5.35 -75.35
CA TRP A 883 14.23 4.85 -76.31
C TRP A 883 13.65 4.69 -77.72
N PHE A 884 12.44 4.15 -77.87
CA PHE A 884 11.75 4.01 -79.17
C PHE A 884 11.29 5.35 -79.76
N VAL A 885 10.75 6.26 -78.94
CA VAL A 885 10.35 7.61 -79.37
C VAL A 885 11.55 8.43 -79.81
N ARG A 886 12.72 8.25 -79.18
CA ARG A 886 13.99 8.85 -79.65
C ARG A 886 14.59 8.16 -80.88
N ARG A 887 14.09 6.98 -81.26
CA ARG A 887 14.60 6.19 -82.38
C ARG A 887 13.85 6.51 -83.69
N LYS A 888 12.58 6.88 -83.59
CA LYS A 888 11.89 7.65 -84.63
C LYS A 888 12.44 9.07 -84.66
#